data_AF-A0A7R8WB83-F1
#
_entry.id   AF-A0A7R8WB83-F1
#
_cell.length_a   1.000
_cell.length_b   1.000
_cell.length_c   1.000
_cell.angle_alpha   90.00
_cell.angle_beta   90.00
_cell.angle_gamma   90.00
#
_symmetry.space_group_name_H-M   'P 1'
#
loop_
_entity.id
_entity.type
_entity.pdbx_description
1 polymer ?
#
loop_
_entity_poly.entity_id
_entity_poly.type
_entity_poly.pdbx_seq_one_letter_code
_entity_poly.pdbx_strand_id
1 'polypeptide(L)'
;MVVFQDCLFASSQPSPGLQFLTISFRIEPRWSADFDLNQGAQTAIITTHEEMKNDADLFQRFLQSHPRRLAAVQLGKETTGLIQKDASWYRNFSDGFQEFFGSGFHILILIFFIITVFNTAALIVSIIYGEPEVTPHGAVVSDHPTCSRIGKEALQRGGSAVDAAVAVAFCLSVVIPHTIGPGGGGFMLVHNHRKSDAMSRVINFREAAPLKFTNEMLLKQDGSADQTHGPVFIATPGFVAGLGKAHALDGVHLPRTVEAAINSFGWLNGIGLRSKATASPGSLLKRMSDSIVAKQRFSNPELASIYQVIASKGWQAFYNGTLGTGLLGGDVLKSALTMADLGNYSARLEKPLNISLSFGKTMLSSRAPSGGSASLLALGLLSYKGLKPELYCSVEAWHLILEAMKYSHVDFSRLGDPDFEPIVRNRTSVYLAPKMIQSEADHLSLAQAMAPKIKEPRMPEASFSVVTVADNNDQYVSLVSGLNEIFGSRIEHPAGAYFLNNANANFFPRVDNDTDIKKQNEQYDANFVAPGKRPLSTAAPVIVLSTSNVCGDRLITGGAKFDLVVQVLVNHFMLGRDLSESVKDERLHTIMASIAMSEDNYKPFNEYLRRKLKNLTHQIFPLKPPYPSINAILKDGDVLTAQADPRGGGGVSDY
;
A
#
# COMPACT_ATOMS: atom_id res chain seq x y z
N MET A 1 -20.59 -18.43 -6.41
CA MET A 1 -20.19 -19.17 -5.20
C MET A 1 -18.74 -18.80 -4.92
N VAL A 2 -18.53 -17.78 -4.11
CA VAL A 2 -17.21 -17.26 -3.72
C VAL A 2 -16.84 -18.01 -2.45
N VAL A 3 -15.77 -18.82 -2.50
CA VAL A 3 -15.28 -19.51 -1.31
C VAL A 3 -14.44 -18.50 -0.53
N PHE A 4 -15.03 -17.97 0.54
CA PHE A 4 -14.28 -17.32 1.61
C PHE A 4 -13.63 -18.43 2.42
N GLN A 5 -12.30 -18.40 2.51
CA GLN A 5 -11.53 -19.33 3.31
C GLN A 5 -10.90 -18.51 4.43
N ASP A 6 -11.50 -18.57 5.61
CA ASP A 6 -10.92 -17.97 6.81
C ASP A 6 -9.65 -18.75 7.19
N CYS A 7 -8.57 -18.01 7.46
CA CYS A 7 -7.23 -18.56 7.68
C CYS A 7 -7.04 -19.04 9.13
N LEU A 8 -7.81 -20.04 9.53
CA LEU A 8 -7.65 -20.71 10.83
C LEU A 8 -6.50 -21.73 10.80
N PHE A 9 -5.57 -21.56 11.74
CA PHE A 9 -4.57 -22.51 12.27
C PHE A 9 -3.84 -23.45 11.28
N ALA A 10 -2.56 -23.15 11.03
CA ALA A 10 -1.56 -24.15 10.67
C ALA A 10 -0.33 -24.01 11.58
N SER A 11 -0.42 -24.50 12.82
CA SER A 11 0.79 -24.76 13.62
C SER A 11 0.69 -26.04 14.47
N SER A 12 1.75 -26.84 14.34
CA SER A 12 2.28 -27.88 15.24
C SER A 12 1.65 -29.31 15.24
N GLN A 13 2.50 -30.26 14.82
CA GLN A 13 2.84 -31.59 15.38
C GLN A 13 1.73 -32.56 15.87
N PRO A 14 1.80 -33.86 15.53
CA PRO A 14 0.77 -34.84 15.85
C PRO A 14 0.92 -35.37 17.29
N SER A 15 -0.15 -35.35 18.07
CA SER A 15 -0.31 -36.23 19.24
C SER A 15 -1.32 -37.34 18.90
N PRO A 16 -1.12 -38.58 19.38
CA PRO A 16 -1.76 -39.76 18.82
C PRO A 16 -3.13 -40.01 19.45
N GLY A 17 -4.15 -40.24 18.63
CA GLY A 17 -5.39 -40.86 19.08
C GLY A 17 -6.66 -40.14 18.70
N LEU A 18 -6.97 -40.06 17.39
CA LEU A 18 -8.34 -39.97 16.89
C LEU A 18 -8.39 -40.58 15.50
N GLN A 19 -8.95 -41.79 15.40
CA GLN A 19 -9.23 -42.46 14.13
C GLN A 19 -10.40 -41.74 13.44
N PHE A 20 -10.10 -40.97 12.40
CA PHE A 20 -11.11 -40.53 11.44
C PHE A 20 -11.28 -41.61 10.37
N LEU A 21 -12.51 -42.11 10.24
CA LEU A 21 -12.90 -43.09 9.23
C LEU A 21 -13.09 -42.37 7.89
N THR A 22 -12.08 -42.40 7.02
CA THR A 22 -12.15 -41.84 5.67
C THR A 22 -12.86 -42.83 4.73
N ILE A 23 -14.07 -42.52 4.29
CA ILE A 23 -14.77 -43.27 3.23
C ILE A 23 -14.42 -42.60 1.89
N SER A 24 -13.58 -43.25 1.09
CA SER A 24 -13.28 -42.85 -0.29
C SER A 24 -14.27 -43.49 -1.26
N PHE A 25 -14.98 -42.69 -2.05
CA PHE A 25 -15.71 -43.17 -3.22
C PHE A 25 -14.80 -43.11 -4.46
N ARG A 26 -14.50 -44.29 -5.02
CA ARG A 26 -13.81 -44.47 -6.31
C ARG A 26 -14.87 -44.64 -7.40
N ILE A 27 -14.95 -43.70 -8.34
CA ILE A 27 -15.77 -43.86 -9.56
C ILE A 27 -14.80 -44.18 -10.70
N GLU A 28 -14.83 -45.40 -11.22
CA GLU A 28 -14.14 -45.78 -12.46
C GLU A 28 -15.09 -45.58 -13.65
N PRO A 29 -14.69 -44.88 -14.72
CA PRO A 29 -15.46 -44.85 -15.95
C PRO A 29 -15.02 -45.99 -16.88
N ARG A 30 -15.97 -46.81 -17.33
CA ARG A 30 -15.77 -47.75 -18.43
C ARG A 30 -16.72 -47.44 -19.59
N TRP A 31 -16.08 -47.09 -20.69
CA TRP A 31 -16.45 -47.27 -22.10
C TRP A 31 -17.26 -46.18 -22.84
N SER A 32 -16.70 -45.93 -24.02
CA SER A 32 -16.93 -44.95 -25.06
C SER A 32 -18.13 -45.24 -25.96
N ALA A 33 -18.75 -44.19 -26.50
CA ALA A 33 -19.14 -44.15 -27.91
C ALA A 33 -19.36 -42.70 -28.36
N ASP A 34 -18.69 -42.33 -29.44
CA ASP A 34 -18.92 -41.12 -30.22
C ASP A 34 -20.36 -41.03 -30.72
N PHE A 35 -21.01 -39.88 -30.57
CA PHE A 35 -22.10 -39.47 -31.45
C PHE A 35 -22.13 -37.94 -31.58
N ASP A 36 -21.86 -37.50 -32.80
CA ASP A 36 -21.97 -36.14 -33.30
C ASP A 36 -23.39 -35.92 -33.84
N LEU A 37 -24.10 -34.89 -33.37
CA LEU A 37 -25.36 -34.44 -33.98
C LEU A 37 -25.52 -32.92 -33.90
N ASN A 38 -25.38 -32.32 -35.07
CA ASN A 38 -25.79 -30.97 -35.42
C ASN A 38 -27.30 -30.73 -35.21
N GLN A 39 -27.59 -29.52 -34.69
CA GLN A 39 -28.70 -28.60 -35.03
C GLN A 39 -30.14 -29.14 -35.25
N GLY A 40 -31.09 -28.55 -34.50
CA GLY A 40 -32.38 -28.16 -35.07
C GLY A 40 -33.61 -28.25 -34.17
N ALA A 41 -34.22 -27.09 -33.91
CA ALA A 41 -35.61 -26.80 -33.48
C ALA A 41 -36.02 -27.18 -32.03
N GLN A 42 -36.13 -26.22 -31.10
CA GLN A 42 -37.17 -25.19 -30.92
C GLN A 42 -38.60 -25.68 -30.56
N THR A 43 -38.90 -25.47 -29.27
CA THR A 43 -40.10 -24.77 -28.75
C THR A 43 -41.39 -25.56 -28.52
N ALA A 44 -41.64 -25.79 -27.22
CA ALA A 44 -42.88 -25.70 -26.45
C ALA A 44 -44.25 -25.89 -27.14
N ILE A 45 -45.13 -26.65 -26.49
CA ILE A 45 -46.39 -26.14 -25.93
C ILE A 45 -46.83 -27.11 -24.82
N ILE A 46 -46.87 -26.58 -23.60
CA ILE A 46 -47.61 -27.14 -22.47
C ILE A 46 -49.06 -26.77 -22.74
N THR A 47 -49.95 -27.75 -22.81
CA THR A 47 -51.37 -27.50 -22.55
C THR A 47 -51.87 -28.56 -21.60
N THR A 48 -52.48 -28.06 -20.53
CA THR A 48 -52.79 -28.74 -19.28
C THR A 48 -53.95 -29.72 -19.41
N HIS A 49 -53.95 -30.64 -18.46
CA HIS A 49 -54.59 -31.95 -18.43
C HIS A 49 -56.12 -31.91 -18.20
N GLU A 50 -56.81 -30.79 -18.45
CA GLU A 50 -58.12 -30.53 -17.82
C GLU A 50 -59.34 -30.41 -18.77
N GLU A 51 -59.19 -30.21 -20.08
CA GLU A 51 -60.36 -29.90 -20.94
C GLU A 51 -60.85 -31.02 -21.88
N MET A 52 -60.15 -32.15 -22.02
CA MET A 52 -60.67 -33.30 -22.82
C MET A 52 -61.46 -34.33 -22.00
N LYS A 53 -61.67 -34.10 -20.70
CA LYS A 53 -62.30 -35.10 -19.83
C LYS A 53 -63.82 -35.19 -19.96
N ASN A 54 -64.48 -34.26 -20.66
CA ASN A 54 -65.93 -34.07 -20.50
C ASN A 54 -66.78 -34.06 -21.78
N ASP A 55 -66.29 -34.51 -22.95
CA ASP A 55 -67.18 -34.62 -24.11
C ASP A 55 -66.92 -35.88 -24.96
N ALA A 56 -67.55 -36.98 -24.56
CA ALA A 56 -67.48 -38.28 -25.25
C ALA A 56 -68.11 -38.24 -26.67
N ASP A 57 -68.97 -37.27 -26.94
CA ASP A 57 -69.61 -37.07 -28.24
C ASP A 57 -68.67 -36.44 -29.28
N LEU A 58 -67.67 -35.67 -28.84
CA LEU A 58 -66.64 -35.09 -29.72
C LEU A 58 -65.68 -36.18 -30.26
N PHE A 59 -65.38 -37.18 -29.41
CA PHE A 59 -64.54 -38.33 -29.75
C PHE A 59 -65.26 -39.32 -30.71
N GLN A 60 -66.56 -39.53 -30.51
CA GLN A 60 -67.40 -40.34 -31.41
C GLN A 60 -67.50 -39.76 -32.84
N ARG A 61 -67.62 -38.43 -32.98
CA ARG A 61 -67.64 -37.75 -34.30
C ARG A 61 -66.28 -37.79 -35.01
N PHE A 62 -65.19 -37.74 -34.25
CA PHE A 62 -63.83 -37.91 -34.78
C PHE A 62 -63.63 -39.30 -35.40
N LEU A 63 -64.15 -40.36 -34.77
CA LEU A 63 -64.05 -41.74 -35.25
C LEU A 63 -64.92 -42.01 -36.50
N GLN A 64 -66.06 -41.34 -36.65
CA GLN A 64 -66.92 -41.50 -37.85
C GLN A 64 -66.36 -40.82 -39.11
N SER A 65 -65.44 -39.86 -38.98
CA SER A 65 -64.89 -39.11 -40.12
C SER A 65 -63.72 -39.78 -40.85
N HIS A 66 -63.23 -40.93 -40.37
CA HIS A 66 -62.04 -41.61 -40.95
C HIS A 66 -62.23 -43.14 -41.06
N PRO A 67 -63.02 -43.65 -42.03
CA PRO A 67 -63.51 -45.03 -42.05
C PRO A 67 -62.53 -46.10 -42.59
N ARG A 68 -61.21 -45.87 -42.60
CA ARG A 68 -60.26 -46.86 -43.16
C ARG A 68 -58.92 -46.91 -42.44
N ARG A 69 -58.92 -47.34 -41.17
CA ARG A 69 -57.80 -48.13 -40.59
C ARG A 69 -58.34 -49.20 -39.65
N LEU A 70 -59.13 -50.10 -40.25
CA LEU A 70 -59.55 -51.41 -39.73
C LEU A 70 -58.36 -52.39 -39.70
N ALA A 71 -57.28 -52.02 -39.00
CA ALA A 71 -56.08 -52.85 -38.83
C ALA A 71 -55.50 -52.79 -37.40
N ALA A 72 -56.32 -52.42 -36.41
CA ALA A 72 -55.96 -52.48 -34.98
C ALA A 72 -57.01 -53.22 -34.13
N VAL A 73 -57.92 -53.97 -34.77
CA VAL A 73 -59.00 -54.71 -34.07
C VAL A 73 -58.54 -56.10 -33.61
N GLN A 74 -57.35 -56.54 -34.02
CA GLN A 74 -56.72 -57.76 -33.49
C GLN A 74 -55.71 -57.49 -32.35
N LEU A 75 -55.58 -56.24 -31.89
CA LEU A 75 -54.87 -55.88 -30.66
C LEU A 75 -55.81 -55.49 -29.50
N GLY A 76 -57.13 -55.40 -29.76
CA GLY A 76 -58.12 -54.92 -28.79
C GLY A 76 -58.45 -55.88 -27.64
N LYS A 77 -58.19 -57.19 -27.79
CA LYS A 77 -58.38 -58.17 -26.70
C LYS A 77 -57.15 -58.34 -25.81
N GLU A 78 -55.95 -58.13 -26.36
CA GLU A 78 -54.73 -58.10 -25.56
C GLU A 78 -54.56 -56.75 -24.82
N THR A 79 -55.04 -55.64 -25.39
CA THR A 79 -54.97 -54.33 -24.73
C THR A 79 -55.93 -54.17 -23.54
N THR A 80 -57.10 -54.81 -23.51
CA THR A 80 -57.91 -54.86 -22.27
C THR A 80 -57.24 -55.65 -21.15
N GLY A 81 -56.50 -56.73 -21.49
CA GLY A 81 -55.69 -57.47 -20.52
C GLY A 81 -54.46 -56.71 -20.04
N LEU A 82 -53.84 -55.92 -20.92
CA LEU A 82 -52.69 -55.05 -20.60
C LEU A 82 -53.12 -53.82 -19.79
N ILE A 83 -54.26 -53.19 -20.07
CA ILE A 83 -54.76 -52.05 -19.27
C ILE A 83 -55.21 -52.50 -17.88
N GLN A 84 -55.80 -53.70 -17.74
CA GLN A 84 -56.07 -54.28 -16.42
C GLN A 84 -54.79 -54.70 -15.69
N LYS A 85 -53.79 -55.25 -16.39
CA LYS A 85 -52.49 -55.56 -15.81
C LYS A 85 -51.71 -54.31 -15.40
N ASP A 86 -51.73 -53.25 -16.19
CA ASP A 86 -51.09 -51.97 -15.86
C ASP A 86 -51.81 -51.23 -14.74
N ALA A 87 -53.15 -51.29 -14.67
CA ALA A 87 -53.89 -50.75 -13.52
C ALA A 87 -53.70 -51.59 -12.24
N SER A 88 -53.40 -52.89 -12.37
CA SER A 88 -53.07 -53.77 -11.24
C SER A 88 -51.61 -53.63 -10.82
N TRP A 89 -50.69 -53.41 -11.76
CA TRP A 89 -49.29 -53.15 -11.51
C TRP A 89 -49.10 -51.77 -10.93
N TYR A 90 -49.80 -50.74 -11.41
CA TYR A 90 -49.73 -49.41 -10.83
C TYR A 90 -50.39 -49.34 -9.45
N ARG A 91 -51.46 -50.11 -9.20
CA ARG A 91 -52.02 -50.27 -7.84
C ARG A 91 -51.09 -51.07 -6.94
N ASN A 92 -50.57 -52.23 -7.37
CA ASN A 92 -49.62 -53.00 -6.56
C ASN A 92 -48.27 -52.29 -6.38
N PHE A 93 -47.86 -51.46 -7.33
CA PHE A 93 -46.70 -50.60 -7.20
C PHE A 93 -47.02 -49.42 -6.28
N SER A 94 -48.15 -48.74 -6.40
CA SER A 94 -48.59 -47.68 -5.49
C SER A 94 -48.78 -48.19 -4.05
N ASP A 95 -49.46 -49.32 -3.89
CA ASP A 95 -49.74 -49.98 -2.62
C ASP A 95 -48.45 -50.57 -2.05
N GLY A 96 -47.59 -51.17 -2.88
CA GLY A 96 -46.25 -51.63 -2.51
C GLY A 96 -45.30 -50.47 -2.19
N PHE A 97 -45.40 -49.33 -2.85
CA PHE A 97 -44.60 -48.13 -2.58
C PHE A 97 -45.13 -47.42 -1.33
N GLN A 98 -46.44 -47.45 -1.04
CA GLN A 98 -47.04 -47.03 0.23
C GLN A 98 -46.77 -48.00 1.39
N GLU A 99 -46.65 -49.31 1.14
CA GLU A 99 -46.22 -50.30 2.15
C GLU A 99 -44.71 -50.19 2.43
N PHE A 100 -43.89 -49.99 1.39
CA PHE A 100 -42.42 -49.96 1.51
C PHE A 100 -41.88 -48.57 1.91
N PHE A 101 -42.52 -47.49 1.48
CA PHE A 101 -42.26 -46.11 1.87
C PHE A 101 -43.44 -45.50 2.66
N GLY A 102 -44.07 -46.30 3.52
CA GLY A 102 -45.21 -45.86 4.34
C GLY A 102 -44.85 -44.75 5.34
N SER A 103 -45.55 -44.70 6.47
CA SER A 103 -45.33 -43.70 7.52
C SER A 103 -43.84 -43.47 7.84
N GLY A 104 -43.01 -44.51 7.74
CA GLY A 104 -41.55 -44.44 7.90
C GLY A 104 -40.81 -43.46 6.96
N PHE A 105 -41.18 -43.35 5.68
CA PHE A 105 -40.52 -42.42 4.76
C PHE A 105 -40.92 -40.97 5.02
N HIS A 106 -42.19 -40.72 5.33
CA HIS A 106 -42.64 -39.41 5.79
C HIS A 106 -41.98 -39.01 7.11
N ILE A 107 -41.78 -39.97 8.03
CA ILE A 107 -41.02 -39.77 9.27
C ILE A 107 -39.56 -39.41 8.95
N LEU A 108 -38.92 -40.09 8.00
CA LEU A 108 -37.54 -39.76 7.59
C LEU A 108 -37.43 -38.36 6.99
N ILE A 109 -38.32 -37.99 6.05
CA ILE A 109 -38.35 -36.64 5.48
C ILE A 109 -38.58 -35.60 6.57
N LEU A 110 -39.51 -35.84 7.49
CA LEU A 110 -39.80 -34.94 8.60
C LEU A 110 -38.59 -34.79 9.53
N ILE A 111 -37.89 -35.89 9.84
CA ILE A 111 -36.66 -35.88 10.64
C ILE A 111 -35.57 -35.07 9.93
N PHE A 112 -35.34 -35.31 8.63
CA PHE A 112 -34.35 -34.53 7.87
C PHE A 112 -34.72 -33.04 7.83
N PHE A 113 -35.99 -32.70 7.61
CA PHE A 113 -36.45 -31.31 7.62
C PHE A 113 -36.24 -30.65 8.99
N ILE A 114 -36.60 -31.33 10.08
CA ILE A 114 -36.39 -30.84 11.45
C ILE A 114 -34.89 -30.64 11.72
N ILE A 115 -34.04 -31.61 11.34
CA ILE A 115 -32.59 -31.51 11.50
C ILE A 115 -32.04 -30.34 10.69
N THR A 116 -32.49 -30.14 9.45
CA THR A 116 -32.06 -29.01 8.62
C THR A 116 -32.47 -27.68 9.26
N VAL A 117 -33.74 -27.53 9.65
CA VAL A 117 -34.23 -26.30 10.31
C VAL A 117 -33.48 -26.04 11.61
N PHE A 118 -33.26 -27.09 12.42
CA PHE A 118 -32.51 -26.99 13.67
C PHE A 118 -31.05 -26.57 13.41
N ASN A 119 -30.36 -27.20 12.47
CA ASN A 119 -28.97 -26.84 12.13
C ASN A 119 -28.88 -25.43 11.55
N THR A 120 -29.83 -25.00 10.71
CA THR A 120 -29.87 -23.64 10.18
C THR A 120 -30.12 -22.63 11.29
N ALA A 121 -31.06 -22.90 12.21
CA ALA A 121 -31.31 -22.05 13.36
C ALA A 121 -30.09 -21.98 14.30
N ALA A 122 -29.43 -23.11 14.56
CA ALA A 122 -28.21 -23.18 15.37
C ALA A 122 -27.06 -22.40 14.71
N LEU A 123 -26.88 -22.49 13.40
CA LEU A 123 -25.92 -21.69 12.64
C LEU A 123 -26.22 -20.18 12.73
N ILE A 124 -27.49 -19.78 12.57
CA ILE A 124 -27.89 -18.37 12.69
C ILE A 124 -27.63 -17.86 14.11
N VAL A 125 -27.99 -18.64 15.14
CA VAL A 125 -27.73 -18.30 16.54
C VAL A 125 -26.23 -18.22 16.81
N SER A 126 -25.42 -19.12 16.26
CA SER A 126 -23.96 -19.10 16.36
C SER A 126 -23.35 -17.86 15.68
N ILE A 127 -23.89 -17.43 14.54
CA ILE A 127 -23.43 -16.22 13.84
C ILE A 127 -23.82 -14.94 14.61
N ILE A 128 -24.99 -14.91 15.25
CA ILE A 128 -25.51 -13.73 15.95
C ILE A 128 -24.96 -13.60 17.38
N TYR A 129 -24.81 -14.73 18.08
CA TYR A 129 -24.49 -14.78 19.52
C TYR A 129 -23.20 -15.54 19.85
N GLY A 130 -22.59 -16.22 18.88
CA GLY A 130 -21.25 -16.78 19.08
C GLY A 130 -20.22 -15.68 19.25
N GLU A 131 -19.18 -15.94 20.04
CA GLU A 131 -18.02 -15.04 20.04
C GLU A 131 -17.42 -15.04 18.63
N PRO A 132 -17.12 -13.88 18.04
CA PRO A 132 -16.48 -13.84 16.74
C PRO A 132 -15.17 -14.62 16.81
N GLU A 133 -15.06 -15.67 15.99
CA GLU A 133 -13.91 -16.58 15.96
C GLU A 133 -12.61 -15.85 15.54
N VAL A 134 -12.75 -14.66 14.93
CA VAL A 134 -11.67 -13.73 14.59
C VAL A 134 -11.81 -12.47 15.43
N THR A 135 -10.92 -12.30 16.40
CA THR A 135 -10.74 -11.00 17.09
C THR A 135 -10.32 -9.96 16.06
N PRO A 136 -11.01 -8.81 15.94
CA PRO A 136 -10.57 -7.73 15.06
C PRO A 136 -9.13 -7.37 15.37
N HIS A 137 -8.23 -7.57 14.42
CA HIS A 137 -6.81 -7.28 14.57
C HIS A 137 -6.40 -6.14 13.62
N GLY A 138 -5.57 -5.22 14.10
CA GLY A 138 -4.98 -4.18 13.27
C GLY A 138 -3.72 -3.61 13.91
N ALA A 139 -2.86 -3.00 13.11
CA ALA A 139 -1.64 -2.38 13.62
C ALA A 139 -1.45 -1.01 12.98
N VAL A 140 -1.05 -0.05 13.82
CA VAL A 140 -0.66 1.30 13.40
C VAL A 140 0.73 1.59 13.94
N VAL A 141 1.63 1.98 13.04
CA VAL A 141 2.99 2.39 13.39
C VAL A 141 3.26 3.77 12.81
N SER A 142 3.82 4.64 13.63
CA SER A 142 4.19 6.00 13.24
C SER A 142 5.37 6.52 14.04
N ASP A 143 5.93 7.65 13.60
CA ASP A 143 7.04 8.33 14.26
C ASP A 143 6.67 9.00 15.61
N HIS A 144 5.44 8.79 16.11
CA HIS A 144 5.09 9.24 17.45
C HIS A 144 4.03 8.34 18.13
N PRO A 145 4.26 7.85 19.36
CA PRO A 145 3.36 6.91 20.03
C PRO A 145 1.95 7.46 20.25
N THR A 146 1.80 8.76 20.51
CA THR A 146 0.45 9.37 20.65
C THR A 146 -0.32 9.31 19.34
N CYS A 147 0.35 9.47 18.20
CA CYS A 147 -0.32 9.42 16.90
C CYS A 147 -0.65 7.99 16.51
N SER A 148 0.22 7.01 16.81
CA SER A 148 -0.11 5.59 16.63
C SER A 148 -1.35 5.19 17.42
N ARG A 149 -1.48 5.66 18.68
CA ARG A 149 -2.69 5.44 19.49
C ARG A 149 -3.94 6.05 18.84
N ILE A 150 -3.83 7.24 18.27
CA ILE A 150 -4.96 7.88 17.56
C ILE A 150 -5.37 7.09 16.32
N GLY A 151 -4.41 6.56 15.55
CA GLY A 151 -4.72 5.67 14.43
C GLY A 151 -5.40 4.39 14.90
N LYS A 152 -4.93 3.79 16.01
CA LYS A 152 -5.59 2.64 16.64
C LYS A 152 -7.04 2.96 17.02
N GLU A 153 -7.28 4.10 17.67
CA GLU A 153 -8.63 4.55 18.03
C GLU A 153 -9.52 4.77 16.79
N ALA A 154 -8.95 5.22 15.67
CA ALA A 154 -9.67 5.34 14.41
C ALA A 154 -10.10 3.96 13.88
N LEU A 155 -9.22 2.95 13.90
CA LEU A 155 -9.56 1.57 13.54
C LEU A 155 -10.63 0.99 14.47
N GLN A 156 -10.49 1.18 15.78
CA GLN A 156 -11.46 0.71 16.79
C GLN A 156 -12.87 1.28 16.61
N ARG A 157 -12.97 2.49 16.04
CA ARG A 157 -14.26 3.14 15.75
C ARG A 157 -14.81 2.79 14.37
N GLY A 158 -14.25 1.78 13.70
CA GLY A 158 -14.70 1.29 12.39
C GLY A 158 -14.17 2.09 11.21
N GLY A 159 -13.12 2.90 11.39
CA GLY A 159 -12.41 3.54 10.29
C GLY A 159 -11.55 2.55 9.50
N SER A 160 -11.29 2.86 8.23
CA SER A 160 -10.39 2.07 7.38
C SER A 160 -8.91 2.30 7.72
N ALA A 161 -8.01 1.48 7.16
CA ALA A 161 -6.57 1.73 7.22
C ALA A 161 -6.21 3.13 6.68
N VAL A 162 -6.96 3.64 5.69
CA VAL A 162 -6.81 4.99 5.16
C VAL A 162 -7.27 6.06 6.15
N ASP A 163 -8.40 5.88 6.84
CA ASP A 163 -8.83 6.81 7.90
C ASP A 163 -7.78 6.91 9.01
N ALA A 164 -7.26 5.76 9.46
CA ALA A 164 -6.22 5.72 10.48
C ALA A 164 -4.93 6.41 10.01
N ALA A 165 -4.46 6.14 8.79
CA ALA A 165 -3.27 6.80 8.24
C ALA A 165 -3.45 8.33 8.11
N VAL A 166 -4.64 8.80 7.70
CA VAL A 166 -4.96 10.23 7.61
C VAL A 166 -5.00 10.88 9.00
N ALA A 167 -5.62 10.23 10.00
CA ALA A 167 -5.66 10.73 11.39
C ALA A 167 -4.25 10.87 11.97
N VAL A 168 -3.42 9.84 11.77
CA VAL A 168 -2.02 9.81 12.20
C VAL A 168 -1.25 10.93 11.53
N ALA A 169 -1.40 11.13 10.21
CA ALA A 169 -0.68 12.18 9.49
C ALA A 169 -1.00 13.59 10.02
N PHE A 170 -2.28 13.91 10.25
CA PHE A 170 -2.68 15.19 10.86
C PHE A 170 -2.17 15.31 12.31
N CYS A 171 -2.15 14.23 13.09
CA CYS A 171 -1.56 14.23 14.43
C CYS A 171 -0.05 14.50 14.39
N LEU A 172 0.69 13.84 13.49
CA LEU A 172 2.14 14.02 13.36
C LEU A 172 2.48 15.47 13.03
N SER A 173 1.69 16.13 12.19
CA SER A 173 1.87 17.55 11.90
C SER A 173 1.62 18.50 13.07
N VAL A 174 1.05 18.01 14.18
CA VAL A 174 0.92 18.75 15.44
C VAL A 174 2.11 18.48 16.37
N VAL A 175 2.50 17.20 16.52
CA VAL A 175 3.49 16.78 17.53
C VAL A 175 4.95 16.82 17.05
N ILE A 176 5.17 16.71 15.74
CA ILE A 176 6.47 16.79 15.06
C ILE A 176 6.41 17.72 13.83
N PRO A 177 5.98 18.99 13.97
CA PRO A 177 5.76 19.90 12.83
C PRO A 177 7.05 20.28 12.08
N HIS A 178 8.22 19.90 12.60
CA HIS A 178 9.52 20.09 11.95
C HIS A 178 9.78 19.09 10.82
N THR A 179 9.04 17.99 10.71
CA THR A 179 9.21 16.98 9.65
C THR A 179 8.04 16.94 8.67
N ILE A 180 6.81 17.12 9.14
CA ILE A 180 5.57 16.88 8.37
C ILE A 180 4.52 17.95 8.70
N GLY A 181 3.74 18.36 7.70
CA GLY A 181 2.64 19.30 7.92
C GLY A 181 1.93 19.79 6.66
N PRO A 182 0.93 20.69 6.82
CA PRO A 182 0.14 21.23 5.71
C PRO A 182 0.96 21.93 4.62
N GLY A 183 2.15 22.43 4.98
CA GLY A 183 3.10 23.01 4.04
C GLY A 183 3.93 22.01 3.24
N GLY A 184 3.73 20.69 3.42
CA GLY A 184 4.53 19.62 2.83
C GLY A 184 3.84 18.82 1.73
N GLY A 185 4.35 17.62 1.46
CA GLY A 185 3.85 16.66 0.47
C GLY A 185 4.38 15.24 0.72
N GLY A 186 4.15 14.32 -0.23
CA GLY A 186 4.52 12.92 -0.05
C GLY A 186 3.83 11.92 -0.98
N PHE A 187 3.84 10.65 -0.54
CA PHE A 187 3.30 9.51 -1.28
C PHE A 187 2.58 8.54 -0.34
N MET A 188 1.42 8.04 -0.77
CA MET A 188 0.65 7.03 -0.04
C MET A 188 0.39 5.83 -0.96
N LEU A 189 0.93 4.67 -0.61
CA LEU A 189 0.62 3.40 -1.24
C LEU A 189 -0.48 2.71 -0.45
N VAL A 190 -1.59 2.39 -1.11
CA VAL A 190 -2.71 1.65 -0.55
C VAL A 190 -2.85 0.34 -1.29
N HIS A 191 -2.95 -0.77 -0.58
CA HIS A 191 -3.25 -2.10 -1.11
C HIS A 191 -4.46 -2.66 -0.37
N ASN A 192 -5.39 -3.29 -1.09
CA ASN A 192 -6.49 -4.02 -0.48
C ASN A 192 -6.38 -5.47 -0.93
N HIS A 193 -6.14 -6.36 0.03
CA HIS A 193 -5.83 -7.75 -0.22
C HIS A 193 -7.07 -8.62 -0.52
N ARG A 194 -8.25 -8.23 -0.01
CA ARG A 194 -9.49 -9.04 -0.11
C ARG A 194 -10.31 -8.82 -1.38
N LYS A 195 -10.06 -7.75 -2.14
CA LYS A 195 -10.85 -7.44 -3.34
C LYS A 195 -10.28 -8.18 -4.56
N SER A 196 -11.18 -8.82 -5.33
CA SER A 196 -10.86 -9.66 -6.51
C SER A 196 -10.09 -8.91 -7.60
N ASP A 197 -10.31 -7.61 -7.71
CA ASP A 197 -9.39 -6.67 -8.34
C ASP A 197 -8.58 -6.02 -7.22
N ALA A 198 -7.37 -6.51 -6.92
CA ALA A 198 -6.50 -5.93 -5.91
C ALA A 198 -6.18 -4.46 -6.28
N MET A 199 -6.99 -3.51 -5.77
CA MET A 199 -6.94 -2.07 -6.09
C MET A 199 -5.75 -1.40 -5.39
N SER A 200 -4.56 -1.86 -5.77
CA SER A 200 -3.30 -1.26 -5.37
C SER A 200 -3.16 0.08 -6.08
N ARG A 201 -2.95 1.14 -5.31
CA ARG A 201 -2.91 2.50 -5.84
C ARG A 201 -1.93 3.36 -5.07
N VAL A 202 -1.33 4.30 -5.77
CA VAL A 202 -0.44 5.31 -5.20
C VAL A 202 -1.13 6.66 -5.31
N ILE A 203 -1.34 7.32 -4.19
CA ILE A 203 -1.71 8.73 -4.14
C ILE A 203 -0.39 9.50 -4.06
N ASN A 204 0.00 10.10 -5.19
CA ASN A 204 1.17 10.95 -5.30
C ASN A 204 0.75 12.40 -5.04
N PHE A 205 1.14 12.92 -3.88
CA PHE A 205 0.91 14.29 -3.46
C PHE A 205 2.24 15.01 -3.19
N ARG A 206 3.27 14.66 -3.98
CA ARG A 206 4.52 15.41 -4.04
C ARG A 206 4.22 16.85 -4.44
N GLU A 207 4.93 17.77 -3.82
CA GLU A 207 4.81 19.20 -4.09
C GLU A 207 5.18 19.50 -5.55
N ALA A 208 4.60 20.56 -6.11
CA ALA A 208 4.81 20.94 -7.50
C ALA A 208 5.51 22.31 -7.59
N ALA A 209 6.39 22.48 -8.56
CA ALA A 209 7.01 23.76 -8.85
C ALA A 209 5.92 24.82 -9.13
N PRO A 210 5.95 25.99 -8.46
CA PRO A 210 5.09 27.10 -8.82
C PRO A 210 5.29 27.49 -10.28
N LEU A 211 4.25 28.02 -10.92
CA LEU A 211 4.24 28.36 -12.34
C LEU A 211 5.29 29.42 -12.71
N LYS A 212 5.70 30.25 -11.75
CA LYS A 212 6.72 31.29 -11.91
C LYS A 212 8.13 30.85 -11.49
N PHE A 213 8.31 29.61 -11.03
CA PHE A 213 9.60 29.12 -10.57
C PHE A 213 10.50 28.78 -11.76
N THR A 214 11.73 29.30 -11.78
CA THR A 214 12.64 29.17 -12.92
C THR A 214 14.01 28.63 -12.53
N ASN A 215 14.78 28.18 -13.53
CA ASN A 215 16.13 27.67 -13.32
C ASN A 215 17.08 28.74 -12.76
N GLU A 216 16.90 30.00 -13.14
CA GLU A 216 17.70 31.12 -12.64
C GLU A 216 17.49 31.32 -11.13
N MET A 217 16.31 30.99 -10.60
CA MET A 217 16.06 31.04 -9.15
C MET A 217 16.86 29.97 -8.40
N LEU A 218 17.07 28.80 -9.00
CA LEU A 218 17.94 27.74 -8.47
C LEU A 218 19.43 28.13 -8.55
N LEU A 219 19.86 28.70 -9.68
CA LEU A 219 21.27 29.02 -9.97
C LEU A 219 21.82 30.23 -9.19
N LYS A 220 20.98 31.17 -8.75
CA LYS A 220 21.42 32.39 -8.05
C LYS A 220 21.95 32.14 -6.62
N GLN A 221 22.16 30.88 -6.25
CA GLN A 221 22.61 30.44 -4.93
C GLN A 221 24.02 29.85 -5.06
N ASP A 222 24.97 30.28 -4.22
CA ASP A 222 26.42 29.98 -4.29
C ASP A 222 26.86 28.52 -4.00
N GLY A 223 25.93 27.58 -3.89
CA GLY A 223 26.19 26.14 -3.79
C GLY A 223 26.47 25.61 -2.37
N SER A 224 26.18 26.36 -1.32
CA SER A 224 26.36 25.92 0.08
C SER A 224 25.11 25.19 0.64
N ALA A 225 25.29 24.24 1.58
CA ALA A 225 24.18 23.43 2.13
C ALA A 225 23.15 24.23 2.96
N ASP A 226 23.48 25.44 3.41
CA ASP A 226 22.52 26.35 4.07
C ASP A 226 21.59 27.05 3.05
N GLN A 227 21.79 26.83 1.74
CA GLN A 227 21.02 27.45 0.66
C GLN A 227 19.88 26.63 0.11
N THR A 228 19.53 25.48 0.67
CA THR A 228 18.28 24.79 0.29
C THR A 228 17.08 25.33 1.07
N HIS A 229 17.30 26.32 1.93
CA HIS A 229 16.28 26.97 2.74
C HIS A 229 15.94 28.37 2.20
N GLY A 230 14.79 28.89 2.63
CA GLY A 230 14.27 30.19 2.23
C GLY A 230 13.05 30.11 1.30
N PRO A 231 12.39 31.25 1.08
CA PRO A 231 11.09 31.29 0.40
C PRO A 231 11.16 30.84 -1.06
N VAL A 232 12.32 30.97 -1.71
CA VAL A 232 12.52 30.57 -3.11
C VAL A 232 12.31 29.07 -3.34
N PHE A 233 12.55 28.23 -2.33
CA PHE A 233 12.42 26.77 -2.45
C PHE A 233 11.04 26.22 -2.13
N ILE A 234 10.10 27.09 -1.73
CA ILE A 234 8.74 26.69 -1.42
C ILE A 234 8.07 26.19 -2.71
N ALA A 235 7.72 24.91 -2.73
CA ALA A 235 6.86 24.32 -3.74
C ALA A 235 5.39 24.33 -3.29
N THR A 236 4.47 24.18 -4.24
CA THR A 236 3.04 24.14 -3.97
C THR A 236 2.68 22.96 -3.05
N PRO A 237 2.17 23.21 -1.82
CA PRO A 237 1.96 22.15 -0.84
C PRO A 237 0.93 21.10 -1.26
N GLY A 238 1.27 19.83 -1.08
CA GLY A 238 0.43 18.69 -1.47
C GLY A 238 -0.24 17.92 -0.34
N PHE A 239 0.21 18.09 0.91
CA PHE A 239 -0.22 17.32 2.08
C PHE A 239 -1.75 17.21 2.21
N VAL A 240 -2.44 18.36 2.25
CA VAL A 240 -3.89 18.40 2.47
C VAL A 240 -4.66 17.77 1.31
N ALA A 241 -4.27 18.05 0.06
CA ALA A 241 -4.87 17.42 -1.12
C ALA A 241 -4.64 15.91 -1.18
N GLY A 242 -3.45 15.43 -0.78
CA GLY A 242 -3.12 14.01 -0.74
C GLY A 242 -4.00 13.24 0.24
N LEU A 243 -4.03 13.71 1.49
CA LEU A 243 -4.84 13.11 2.54
C LEU A 243 -6.33 13.21 2.25
N GLY A 244 -6.79 14.37 1.77
CA GLY A 244 -8.17 14.59 1.37
C GLY A 244 -8.62 13.69 0.22
N LYS A 245 -7.76 13.49 -0.78
CA LYS A 245 -8.04 12.58 -1.91
C LYS A 245 -8.03 11.12 -1.47
N ALA A 246 -7.12 10.70 -0.59
CA ALA A 246 -7.12 9.35 -0.03
C ALA A 246 -8.39 9.09 0.79
N HIS A 247 -8.76 10.03 1.66
CA HIS A 247 -9.99 9.98 2.45
C HIS A 247 -11.24 9.89 1.57
N ALA A 248 -11.32 10.66 0.48
CA ALA A 248 -12.45 10.59 -0.45
C ALA A 248 -12.58 9.25 -1.18
N LEU A 249 -11.50 8.46 -1.29
CA LEU A 249 -11.50 7.18 -2.00
C LEU A 249 -11.91 6.01 -1.09
N ASP A 250 -11.35 5.94 0.12
CA ASP A 250 -11.50 4.78 1.00
C ASP A 250 -11.78 5.17 2.48
N GLY A 251 -12.01 6.45 2.79
CA GLY A 251 -12.27 6.96 4.13
C GLY A 251 -13.77 7.07 4.46
N VAL A 252 -14.09 7.04 5.75
CA VAL A 252 -15.47 7.01 6.26
C VAL A 252 -15.93 8.38 6.77
N HIS A 253 -15.14 9.07 7.60
CA HIS A 253 -15.60 10.31 8.26
C HIS A 253 -14.49 11.35 8.53
N LEU A 254 -14.22 12.24 7.56
CA LEU A 254 -13.12 13.22 7.62
C LEU A 254 -13.15 14.14 8.86
N PRO A 255 -14.30 14.71 9.31
CA PRO A 255 -14.30 15.57 10.48
C PRO A 255 -13.74 14.90 11.74
N ARG A 256 -14.17 13.67 12.05
CA ARG A 256 -13.67 12.88 13.19
C ARG A 256 -12.17 12.61 13.08
N THR A 257 -11.70 12.29 11.87
CA THR A 257 -10.27 12.03 11.58
C THR A 257 -9.40 13.26 11.88
N VAL A 258 -9.89 14.45 11.54
CA VAL A 258 -9.18 15.72 11.77
C VAL A 258 -9.31 16.21 13.22
N GLU A 259 -10.47 16.01 13.85
CA GLU A 259 -10.70 16.33 15.27
C GLU A 259 -9.74 15.60 16.21
N ALA A 260 -9.39 14.34 15.91
CA ALA A 260 -8.42 13.59 16.70
C ALA A 260 -7.04 14.28 16.71
N ALA A 261 -6.62 14.87 15.59
CA ALA A 261 -5.39 15.66 15.52
C ALA A 261 -5.48 16.97 16.31
N ILE A 262 -6.63 17.66 16.27
CA ILE A 262 -6.86 18.85 17.11
C ILE A 262 -6.72 18.48 18.59
N ASN A 263 -7.23 17.34 19.02
CA ASN A 263 -7.11 16.91 20.41
C ASN A 263 -5.69 16.46 20.82
N SER A 264 -4.75 16.37 19.86
CA SER A 264 -3.35 15.99 20.10
C SER A 264 -2.47 17.15 20.59
N PHE A 265 -2.98 18.39 20.61
CA PHE A 265 -2.22 19.53 21.12
C PHE A 265 -1.76 19.29 22.58
N GLY A 266 -0.50 19.60 22.85
CA GLY A 266 0.08 19.59 24.19
C GLY A 266 1.25 18.64 24.43
N TRP A 267 1.61 17.78 23.49
CA TRP A 267 2.81 16.93 23.59
C TRP A 267 3.69 17.11 22.35
N LEU A 268 4.69 17.99 22.44
CA LEU A 268 5.73 18.10 21.41
C LEU A 268 6.84 17.10 21.66
N ASN A 269 7.36 16.50 20.60
CA ASN A 269 8.62 15.77 20.67
C ASN A 269 9.80 16.75 20.54
N GLY A 270 10.71 16.75 21.53
CA GLY A 270 11.85 17.67 21.60
C GLY A 270 13.05 17.28 20.73
N ILE A 271 13.03 16.11 20.08
CA ILE A 271 14.20 15.55 19.38
C ILE A 271 14.70 16.43 18.22
N GLY A 272 13.81 17.22 17.58
CA GLY A 272 14.16 18.04 16.41
C GLY A 272 14.31 19.55 16.62
N LEU A 273 14.04 20.08 17.82
CA LEU A 273 13.96 21.53 18.04
C LEU A 273 15.26 22.19 18.50
N ARG A 274 16.37 21.43 18.53
CA ARG A 274 17.73 21.97 18.74
C ARG A 274 18.35 22.51 17.44
N SER A 275 17.57 23.12 16.55
CA SER A 275 18.14 23.80 15.38
C SER A 275 18.71 25.16 15.81
N LYS A 276 19.85 25.53 15.23
CA LYS A 276 20.50 26.85 15.37
C LYS A 276 19.73 27.97 14.64
N ALA A 277 18.46 27.79 14.34
CA ALA A 277 17.68 28.83 13.68
C ALA A 277 17.44 29.97 14.67
N THR A 278 17.91 31.16 14.32
CA THR A 278 17.64 32.40 15.06
C THR A 278 16.15 32.71 14.91
N ALA A 279 15.35 32.21 15.85
CA ALA A 279 13.91 32.39 15.83
C ALA A 279 13.55 33.83 16.21
N SER A 280 12.81 34.52 15.35
CA SER A 280 12.25 35.84 15.66
C SER A 280 11.26 35.75 16.84
N PRO A 281 11.15 36.79 17.69
CA PRO A 281 10.15 36.83 18.75
C PRO A 281 8.74 36.55 18.21
N GLY A 282 8.02 35.61 18.83
CA GLY A 282 6.65 35.25 18.45
C GLY A 282 6.51 34.22 17.33
N SER A 283 7.59 33.80 16.66
CA SER A 283 7.53 32.74 15.63
C SER A 283 7.09 31.39 16.21
N LEU A 284 6.50 30.52 15.38
CA LEU A 284 6.13 29.15 15.74
C LEU A 284 7.33 28.42 16.36
N LEU A 285 8.49 28.49 15.71
CA LEU A 285 9.72 27.89 16.22
C LEU A 285 10.07 28.39 17.64
N LYS A 286 9.96 29.70 17.87
CA LYS A 286 10.24 30.30 19.19
C LYS A 286 9.23 29.81 20.24
N ARG A 287 7.93 29.87 19.95
CA ARG A 287 6.87 29.39 20.87
C ARG A 287 7.05 27.92 21.23
N MET A 288 7.40 27.09 20.25
CA MET A 288 7.68 25.67 20.47
C MET A 288 8.94 25.46 21.33
N SER A 289 10.03 26.15 21.01
CA SER A 289 11.29 26.07 21.75
C SER A 289 11.10 26.48 23.21
N ASP A 290 10.43 27.60 23.46
CA ASP A 290 10.13 28.09 24.80
C ASP A 290 9.26 27.10 25.58
N SER A 291 8.25 26.49 24.94
CA SER A 291 7.40 25.47 25.56
C SER A 291 8.19 24.21 25.95
N ILE A 292 9.13 23.78 25.12
CA ILE A 292 9.99 22.61 25.41
C ILE A 292 10.96 22.90 26.54
N VAL A 293 11.61 24.07 26.51
CA VAL A 293 12.53 24.51 27.58
C VAL A 293 11.77 24.61 28.90
N ALA A 294 10.55 25.15 28.88
CA ALA A 294 9.68 25.25 30.04
C ALA A 294 9.01 23.91 30.45
N LYS A 295 9.17 22.84 29.64
CA LYS A 295 8.48 21.55 29.80
C LYS A 295 6.96 21.69 29.91
N GLN A 296 6.39 22.63 29.16
CA GLN A 296 4.97 22.93 29.14
C GLN A 296 4.28 22.31 27.93
N ARG A 297 2.96 22.11 28.06
CA ARG A 297 2.12 21.72 26.92
C ARG A 297 2.12 22.85 25.89
N PHE A 298 2.39 22.50 24.63
CA PHE A 298 2.31 23.44 23.52
C PHE A 298 0.96 23.37 22.82
N SER A 299 0.36 24.53 22.56
CA SER A 299 -0.86 24.66 21.75
C SER A 299 -0.57 25.56 20.54
N ASN A 300 -1.19 25.23 19.41
CA ASN A 300 -1.10 25.99 18.17
C ASN A 300 -2.53 26.29 17.66
N PRO A 301 -3.19 27.31 18.23
CA PRO A 301 -4.57 27.65 17.90
C PRO A 301 -4.74 28.04 16.43
N GLU A 302 -3.69 28.56 15.79
CA GLU A 302 -3.71 28.91 14.38
C GLU A 302 -3.82 27.66 13.50
N LEU A 303 -3.05 26.61 13.79
CA LEU A 303 -3.18 25.31 13.11
C LEU A 303 -4.53 24.64 13.42
N ALA A 304 -4.99 24.71 14.67
CA ALA A 304 -6.30 24.17 15.07
C ALA A 304 -7.43 24.79 14.25
N SER A 305 -7.41 26.11 14.05
CA SER A 305 -8.41 26.84 13.27
C SER A 305 -8.42 26.40 11.80
N ILE A 306 -7.25 26.17 11.21
CA ILE A 306 -7.12 25.62 9.85
C ILE A 306 -7.76 24.23 9.76
N TYR A 307 -7.49 23.37 10.73
CA TYR A 307 -8.06 22.02 10.78
C TYR A 307 -9.57 22.01 11.01
N GLN A 308 -10.10 22.92 11.82
CA GLN A 308 -11.56 23.09 11.96
C GLN A 308 -12.23 23.49 10.64
N VAL A 309 -11.59 24.36 9.85
CA VAL A 309 -12.10 24.72 8.52
C VAL A 309 -12.04 23.53 7.57
N ILE A 310 -10.95 22.75 7.58
CA ILE A 310 -10.85 21.53 6.76
C ILE A 310 -11.91 20.49 7.16
N ALA A 311 -12.12 20.28 8.46
CA ALA A 311 -13.12 19.36 8.98
C ALA A 311 -14.55 19.77 8.59
N SER A 312 -14.87 21.06 8.66
CA SER A 312 -16.23 21.57 8.41
C SER A 312 -16.54 21.83 6.94
N LYS A 313 -15.58 22.31 6.15
CA LYS A 313 -15.77 22.73 4.74
C LYS A 313 -15.14 21.78 3.71
N GLY A 314 -14.45 20.74 4.17
CA GLY A 314 -13.70 19.82 3.31
C GLY A 314 -12.28 20.32 3.01
N TRP A 315 -11.43 19.39 2.56
CA TRP A 315 -10.00 19.64 2.33
C TRP A 315 -9.71 20.63 1.20
N GLN A 316 -10.63 20.79 0.24
CA GLN A 316 -10.52 21.75 -0.87
C GLN A 316 -10.50 23.21 -0.36
N ALA A 317 -11.07 23.48 0.82
CA ALA A 317 -11.06 24.81 1.42
C ALA A 317 -9.65 25.33 1.74
N PHE A 318 -8.66 24.43 1.86
CA PHE A 318 -7.25 24.80 2.02
C PHE A 318 -6.70 25.53 0.78
N TYR A 319 -7.16 25.16 -0.42
CA TYR A 319 -6.63 25.65 -1.70
C TYR A 319 -7.48 26.78 -2.29
N ASN A 320 -8.81 26.66 -2.25
CA ASN A 320 -9.72 27.51 -3.03
C ASN A 320 -10.42 28.60 -2.19
N GLY A 321 -9.90 28.91 -0.99
CA GLY A 321 -10.58 29.80 -0.04
C GLY A 321 -9.63 30.71 0.74
N THR A 322 -10.16 31.24 1.85
CA THR A 322 -9.45 32.18 2.74
C THR A 322 -8.17 31.61 3.32
N LEU A 323 -8.07 30.27 3.46
CA LEU A 323 -6.85 29.60 3.91
C LEU A 323 -5.72 29.73 2.89
N GLY A 324 -6.02 29.50 1.60
CA GLY A 324 -5.04 29.67 0.51
C GLY A 324 -4.58 31.12 0.38
N THR A 325 -5.49 32.08 0.50
CA THR A 325 -5.13 33.51 0.53
C THR A 325 -4.28 33.85 1.76
N GLY A 326 -4.61 33.30 2.93
CA GLY A 326 -3.87 33.49 4.18
C GLY A 326 -2.44 32.93 4.14
N LEU A 327 -2.18 31.92 3.31
CA LEU A 327 -0.85 31.38 3.08
C LEU A 327 0.05 32.37 2.31
N LEU A 328 -0.50 33.16 1.39
CA LEU A 328 0.25 34.08 0.53
C LEU A 328 0.50 35.44 1.20
N GLY A 329 1.11 35.41 2.40
CA GLY A 329 1.48 36.58 3.18
C GLY A 329 2.91 36.49 3.73
N GLY A 330 3.35 37.53 4.45
CA GLY A 330 4.64 37.54 5.13
C GLY A 330 5.82 37.18 4.20
N ASP A 331 6.72 36.32 4.66
CA ASP A 331 7.88 35.88 3.88
C ASP A 331 7.52 34.96 2.69
N VAL A 332 6.32 34.37 2.67
CA VAL A 332 5.84 33.58 1.53
C VAL A 332 5.68 34.46 0.28
N LEU A 333 5.43 35.77 0.43
CA LEU A 333 5.39 36.72 -0.68
C LEU A 333 6.70 36.84 -1.46
N LYS A 334 7.82 36.43 -0.87
CA LYS A 334 9.15 36.39 -1.53
C LYS A 334 9.36 35.10 -2.33
N SER A 335 8.40 34.16 -2.30
CA SER A 335 8.42 32.92 -3.09
C SER A 335 7.81 33.10 -4.47
N ALA A 336 7.88 32.06 -5.30
CA ALA A 336 7.18 32.00 -6.59
C ALA A 336 5.71 31.55 -6.48
N LEU A 337 5.22 31.24 -5.27
CA LEU A 337 3.89 30.67 -5.04
C LEU A 337 2.78 31.71 -5.25
N THR A 338 1.70 31.31 -5.91
CA THR A 338 0.54 32.16 -6.23
C THR A 338 -0.79 31.44 -5.96
N MET A 339 -1.90 32.18 -5.98
CA MET A 339 -3.24 31.57 -5.88
C MET A 339 -3.53 30.64 -7.05
N ALA A 340 -2.98 30.91 -8.24
CA ALA A 340 -3.14 30.03 -9.40
C ALA A 340 -2.45 28.68 -9.17
N ASP A 341 -1.30 28.68 -8.50
CA ASP A 341 -0.60 27.44 -8.14
C ASP A 341 -1.43 26.59 -7.17
N LEU A 342 -1.96 27.22 -6.12
CA LEU A 342 -2.82 26.55 -5.13
C LEU A 342 -4.10 26.01 -5.77
N GLY A 343 -4.78 26.83 -6.58
CA GLY A 343 -6.04 26.46 -7.23
C GLY A 343 -5.90 25.37 -8.29
N ASN A 344 -4.73 25.27 -8.94
CA ASN A 344 -4.46 24.24 -9.96
C ASN A 344 -3.86 22.95 -9.40
N TYR A 345 -3.45 22.94 -8.11
CA TYR A 345 -2.82 21.77 -7.53
C TYR A 345 -3.83 20.63 -7.30
N SER A 346 -3.44 19.40 -7.64
CA SER A 346 -4.18 18.20 -7.25
C SER A 346 -3.25 17.01 -7.00
N ALA A 347 -3.60 16.17 -6.03
CA ALA A 347 -2.91 14.89 -5.83
C ALA A 347 -3.19 13.94 -7.01
N ARG A 348 -2.18 13.25 -7.51
CA ARG A 348 -2.28 12.31 -8.64
C ARG A 348 -2.59 10.91 -8.12
N LEU A 349 -3.47 10.19 -8.81
CA LEU A 349 -3.78 8.79 -8.52
C LEU A 349 -3.07 7.94 -9.57
N GLU A 350 -2.28 6.97 -9.12
CA GLU A 350 -1.35 6.23 -9.97
C GLU A 350 -1.44 4.73 -9.68
N LYS A 351 -1.12 3.91 -10.67
CA LYS A 351 -0.90 2.48 -10.44
C LYS A 351 0.51 2.28 -9.85
N PRO A 352 0.68 1.42 -8.83
CA PRO A 352 2.00 1.11 -8.31
C PRO A 352 2.82 0.36 -9.36
N LEU A 353 4.13 0.57 -9.30
CA LEU A 353 5.09 -0.33 -9.93
C LEU A 353 5.19 -1.61 -9.11
N ASN A 354 5.52 -2.71 -9.77
CA ASN A 354 5.77 -3.98 -9.12
C ASN A 354 6.94 -4.71 -9.76
N ILE A 355 7.58 -5.56 -8.95
CA ILE A 355 8.55 -6.55 -9.41
C ILE A 355 8.31 -7.87 -8.69
N SER A 356 8.64 -8.98 -9.37
CA SER A 356 8.73 -10.29 -8.75
C SER A 356 10.15 -10.53 -8.27
N LEU A 357 10.28 -11.00 -7.03
CA LEU A 357 11.53 -11.34 -6.38
C LEU A 357 11.78 -12.86 -6.52
N SER A 358 13.04 -13.25 -6.63
CA SER A 358 13.50 -14.63 -6.84
C SER A 358 13.06 -15.62 -5.76
N PHE A 359 12.66 -15.13 -4.59
CA PHE A 359 12.22 -15.91 -3.43
C PHE A 359 10.68 -15.89 -3.24
N GLY A 360 9.92 -15.76 -4.33
CA GLY A 360 8.46 -15.96 -4.30
C GLY A 360 7.68 -14.83 -3.62
N LYS A 361 8.12 -13.59 -3.82
CA LYS A 361 7.43 -12.39 -3.31
C LYS A 361 7.27 -11.35 -4.42
N THR A 362 6.21 -10.55 -4.34
CA THR A 362 6.01 -9.38 -5.19
C THR A 362 6.13 -8.12 -4.35
N MET A 363 6.99 -7.21 -4.77
CA MET A 363 7.15 -5.90 -4.14
C MET A 363 6.38 -4.85 -4.94
N LEU A 364 5.58 -4.04 -4.25
CA LEU A 364 4.84 -2.90 -4.78
C LEU A 364 5.45 -1.59 -4.29
N SER A 365 5.59 -0.60 -5.16
CA SER A 365 6.03 0.74 -4.77
C SER A 365 5.56 1.82 -5.76
N SER A 366 5.87 3.08 -5.47
CA SER A 366 5.58 4.24 -6.32
C SER A 366 6.57 4.37 -7.48
N ARG A 367 6.10 4.96 -8.58
CA ARG A 367 6.94 5.39 -9.70
C ARG A 367 7.65 6.73 -9.40
N ALA A 368 8.57 7.12 -10.29
CA ALA A 368 9.13 8.47 -10.30
C ALA A 368 8.01 9.54 -10.27
N PRO A 369 8.18 10.65 -9.53
CA PRO A 369 9.42 11.15 -8.93
C PRO A 369 9.80 10.55 -7.55
N SER A 370 9.08 9.55 -7.05
CA SER A 370 9.41 8.88 -5.78
C SER A 370 10.57 7.89 -5.90
N GLY A 371 11.36 7.76 -4.82
CA GLY A 371 12.42 6.78 -4.63
C GLY A 371 11.92 5.33 -4.56
N GLY A 372 10.61 5.11 -4.61
CA GLY A 372 10.01 3.79 -4.74
C GLY A 372 10.57 2.99 -5.93
N SER A 373 10.75 3.62 -7.09
CA SER A 373 11.33 2.96 -8.27
C SER A 373 12.79 2.55 -8.07
N ALA A 374 13.57 3.34 -7.31
CA ALA A 374 14.94 3.01 -6.96
C ALA A 374 15.00 1.85 -5.94
N SER A 375 14.06 1.81 -4.98
CA SER A 375 13.95 0.69 -4.03
C SER A 375 13.65 -0.64 -4.72
N LEU A 376 12.78 -0.62 -5.74
CA LEU A 376 12.46 -1.80 -6.56
C LEU A 376 13.70 -2.27 -7.31
N LEU A 377 14.42 -1.37 -7.98
CA LEU A 377 15.64 -1.72 -8.72
C LEU A 377 16.69 -2.35 -7.80
N ALA A 378 17.03 -1.69 -6.69
CA ALA A 378 18.03 -2.19 -5.73
C ALA A 378 17.67 -3.57 -5.18
N LEU A 379 16.43 -3.77 -4.75
CA LEU A 379 15.99 -5.05 -4.19
C LEU A 379 15.92 -6.14 -5.27
N GLY A 380 15.53 -5.80 -6.49
CA GLY A 380 15.54 -6.73 -7.63
C GLY A 380 16.95 -7.24 -7.94
N LEU A 381 17.95 -6.36 -7.98
CA LEU A 381 19.35 -6.73 -8.20
C LEU A 381 19.86 -7.67 -7.11
N LEU A 382 19.60 -7.35 -5.84
CA LEU A 382 20.02 -8.17 -4.69
C LEU A 382 19.29 -9.51 -4.62
N SER A 383 18.00 -9.52 -4.99
CA SER A 383 17.21 -10.74 -5.10
C SER A 383 17.81 -11.68 -6.13
N TYR A 384 18.27 -11.19 -7.29
CA TYR A 384 18.91 -12.02 -8.29
C TYR A 384 20.30 -12.51 -7.85
N LYS A 385 21.08 -11.69 -7.15
CA LYS A 385 22.37 -12.11 -6.56
C LYS A 385 22.23 -13.21 -5.50
N GLY A 386 21.03 -13.40 -4.93
CA GLY A 386 20.73 -14.53 -4.07
C GLY A 386 21.48 -14.48 -2.74
N LEU A 387 21.43 -13.33 -2.05
CA LEU A 387 21.90 -13.22 -0.67
C LEU A 387 21.22 -14.26 0.22
N LYS A 388 21.98 -14.86 1.14
CA LYS A 388 21.52 -15.93 2.02
C LYS A 388 21.79 -15.61 3.50
N PRO A 389 21.09 -16.24 4.46
CA PRO A 389 21.25 -15.98 5.88
C PRO A 389 22.69 -16.10 6.40
N GLU A 390 23.51 -16.98 5.82
CA GLU A 390 24.90 -17.19 6.25
C GLU A 390 25.81 -15.98 5.97
N LEU A 391 25.38 -15.07 5.10
CA LEU A 391 26.11 -13.85 4.76
C LEU A 391 25.79 -12.67 5.69
N TYR A 392 24.95 -12.86 6.70
CA TYR A 392 24.62 -11.80 7.65
C TYR A 392 25.89 -11.24 8.33
N CYS A 393 25.99 -9.90 8.41
CA CYS A 393 27.19 -9.17 8.86
C CYS A 393 28.50 -9.51 8.10
N SER A 394 28.44 -10.10 6.91
CA SER A 394 29.65 -10.36 6.09
C SER A 394 30.07 -9.13 5.28
N VAL A 395 31.36 -9.09 4.91
CA VAL A 395 31.88 -8.07 3.98
C VAL A 395 31.19 -8.17 2.61
N GLU A 396 30.91 -9.39 2.16
CA GLU A 396 30.25 -9.67 0.89
C GLU A 396 28.83 -9.09 0.84
N ALA A 397 28.00 -9.36 1.85
CA ALA A 397 26.64 -8.82 1.92
C ALA A 397 26.64 -7.28 1.90
N TRP A 398 27.44 -6.65 2.77
CA TRP A 398 27.53 -5.19 2.81
C TRP A 398 28.07 -4.59 1.52
N HIS A 399 29.04 -5.25 0.88
CA HIS A 399 29.55 -4.82 -0.41
C HIS A 399 28.46 -4.84 -1.48
N LEU A 400 27.74 -5.96 -1.61
CA LEU A 400 26.64 -6.09 -2.58
C LEU A 400 25.49 -5.10 -2.32
N ILE A 401 25.09 -4.93 -1.05
CA ILE A 401 24.07 -3.95 -0.65
C ILE A 401 24.48 -2.54 -1.09
N LEU A 402 25.74 -2.14 -0.83
CA LEU A 402 26.26 -0.85 -1.28
C LEU A 402 26.31 -0.75 -2.80
N GLU A 403 26.79 -1.76 -3.52
CA GLU A 403 26.82 -1.75 -5.00
C GLU A 403 25.42 -1.58 -5.60
N ALA A 404 24.43 -2.31 -5.09
CA ALA A 404 23.05 -2.24 -5.59
C ALA A 404 22.37 -0.90 -5.28
N MET A 405 22.56 -0.36 -4.08
CA MET A 405 22.02 0.97 -3.74
C MET A 405 22.67 2.06 -4.61
N LYS A 406 23.99 2.02 -4.80
CA LYS A 406 24.69 2.95 -5.70
C LYS A 406 24.20 2.87 -7.14
N TYR A 407 24.08 1.67 -7.68
CA TYR A 407 23.55 1.47 -9.03
C TYR A 407 22.17 2.13 -9.16
N SER A 408 21.33 1.94 -8.15
CA SER A 408 19.98 2.50 -8.11
C SER A 408 19.97 4.02 -7.94
N HIS A 409 20.91 4.62 -7.20
CA HIS A 409 21.08 6.08 -7.13
C HIS A 409 21.47 6.68 -8.48
N VAL A 410 22.42 6.05 -9.20
CA VAL A 410 22.82 6.48 -10.54
C VAL A 410 21.61 6.50 -11.46
N ASP A 411 20.82 5.43 -11.51
CA ASP A 411 19.65 5.41 -12.39
C ASP A 411 18.54 6.33 -11.90
N PHE A 412 18.31 6.45 -10.59
CA PHE A 412 17.35 7.36 -10.00
C PHE A 412 17.64 8.83 -10.35
N SER A 413 18.91 9.22 -10.35
CA SER A 413 19.34 10.58 -10.73
C SER A 413 19.02 10.92 -12.19
N ARG A 414 18.73 9.92 -13.03
CA ARG A 414 18.33 10.12 -14.43
C ARG A 414 16.82 10.05 -14.66
N LEU A 415 16.04 9.99 -13.59
CA LEU A 415 14.58 10.05 -13.61
C LEU A 415 14.11 11.49 -13.36
N GLY A 416 12.80 11.70 -13.44
CA GLY A 416 12.16 13.00 -13.21
C GLY A 416 10.64 12.83 -13.09
N ASP A 417 9.88 13.91 -13.27
CA ASP A 417 8.42 13.82 -13.36
C ASP A 417 8.02 13.17 -14.69
N PRO A 418 7.51 11.92 -14.69
CA PRO A 418 7.13 11.20 -15.91
C PRO A 418 5.99 11.86 -16.70
N ASP A 419 5.24 12.77 -16.08
CA ASP A 419 4.16 13.48 -16.76
C ASP A 419 4.68 14.64 -17.62
N PHE A 420 5.93 15.05 -17.40
CA PHE A 420 6.67 16.01 -18.23
C PHE A 420 7.69 15.30 -19.14
N GLU A 421 8.19 14.14 -18.71
CA GLU A 421 9.24 13.38 -19.41
C GLU A 421 8.77 11.96 -19.76
N PRO A 422 8.10 11.74 -20.90
CA PRO A 422 7.59 10.40 -21.26
C PRO A 422 8.68 9.33 -21.33
N ILE A 423 9.92 9.71 -21.66
CA ILE A 423 11.08 8.81 -21.68
C ILE A 423 11.35 8.17 -20.31
N VAL A 424 11.02 8.85 -19.20
CA VAL A 424 11.15 8.32 -17.84
C VAL A 424 10.23 7.12 -17.65
N ARG A 425 8.98 7.15 -18.15
CA ARG A 425 8.06 6.00 -18.04
C ARG A 425 8.59 4.78 -18.78
N ASN A 426 9.13 5.00 -19.98
CA ASN A 426 9.73 3.93 -20.77
C ASN A 426 10.97 3.36 -20.07
N ARG A 427 11.82 4.23 -19.54
CA ARG A 427 13.02 3.85 -18.79
C ARG A 427 12.68 2.97 -17.59
N THR A 428 11.75 3.40 -16.74
CA THR A 428 11.38 2.62 -15.55
C THR A 428 10.80 1.25 -15.92
N SER A 429 9.98 1.18 -16.98
CA SER A 429 9.45 -0.10 -17.48
C SER A 429 10.55 -1.04 -18.00
N VAL A 430 11.60 -0.49 -18.63
CA VAL A 430 12.72 -1.27 -19.17
C VAL A 430 13.61 -1.79 -18.05
N TYR A 431 14.11 -0.93 -17.15
CA TYR A 431 15.08 -1.36 -16.12
C TYR A 431 14.48 -2.24 -15.02
N LEU A 432 13.16 -2.17 -14.80
CA LEU A 432 12.48 -3.09 -13.89
C LEU A 432 12.04 -4.41 -14.56
N ALA A 433 12.30 -4.59 -15.85
CA ALA A 433 12.02 -5.86 -16.52
C ALA A 433 12.96 -6.97 -15.98
N PRO A 434 12.46 -8.19 -15.72
CA PRO A 434 13.26 -9.26 -15.12
C PRO A 434 14.59 -9.54 -15.84
N LYS A 435 14.59 -9.53 -17.19
CA LYS A 435 15.81 -9.73 -18.00
C LYS A 435 16.84 -8.62 -17.81
N MET A 436 16.38 -7.36 -17.67
CA MET A 436 17.27 -6.23 -17.43
C MET A 436 17.83 -6.29 -16.01
N ILE A 437 16.99 -6.54 -15.00
CA ILE A 437 17.46 -6.73 -13.61
C ILE A 437 18.52 -7.83 -13.53
N GLN A 438 18.27 -8.98 -14.17
CA GLN A 438 19.24 -10.08 -14.25
C GLN A 438 20.56 -9.62 -14.90
N SER A 439 20.49 -9.01 -16.08
CA SER A 439 21.68 -8.56 -16.81
C SER A 439 22.51 -7.54 -16.02
N GLU A 440 21.86 -6.61 -15.33
CA GLU A 440 22.54 -5.57 -14.56
C GLU A 440 23.04 -6.11 -13.22
N ALA A 441 22.35 -7.09 -12.63
CA ALA A 441 22.84 -7.78 -11.46
C ALA A 441 24.15 -8.53 -11.76
N ASP A 442 24.31 -9.13 -12.93
CA ASP A 442 25.56 -9.78 -13.34
C ASP A 442 26.77 -8.82 -13.37
N HIS A 443 26.54 -7.53 -13.57
CA HIS A 443 27.58 -6.50 -13.52
C HIS A 443 28.02 -6.09 -12.11
N LEU A 444 27.27 -6.43 -11.05
CA LEU A 444 27.70 -6.17 -9.68
C LEU A 444 28.88 -7.10 -9.34
N SER A 445 30.08 -6.53 -9.37
CA SER A 445 31.35 -7.19 -9.06
C SER A 445 31.53 -7.39 -7.56
N LEU A 446 32.15 -8.50 -7.15
CA LEU A 446 32.59 -8.74 -5.78
C LEU A 446 34.04 -8.29 -5.53
N ALA A 447 34.80 -8.03 -6.60
CA ALA A 447 36.23 -7.78 -6.51
C ALA A 447 36.56 -6.32 -6.16
N GLN A 448 35.74 -5.37 -6.61
CA GLN A 448 35.95 -3.95 -6.41
C GLN A 448 34.64 -3.19 -6.59
N ALA A 449 34.45 -2.12 -5.83
CA ALA A 449 33.31 -1.24 -6.02
C ALA A 449 33.35 -0.58 -7.41
N MET A 450 32.20 -0.53 -8.09
CA MET A 450 32.08 0.13 -9.38
C MET A 450 32.44 1.62 -9.22
N ALA A 451 33.37 2.09 -10.06
CA ALA A 451 33.69 3.50 -10.14
C ALA A 451 32.53 4.26 -10.81
N PRO A 452 32.05 5.38 -10.24
CA PRO A 452 31.09 6.22 -10.93
C PRO A 452 31.65 6.69 -12.27
N LYS A 453 30.91 6.44 -13.34
CA LYS A 453 31.17 7.10 -14.62
C LYS A 453 30.67 8.55 -14.63
N ILE A 454 29.86 8.95 -13.65
CA ILE A 454 29.20 10.25 -13.62
C ILE A 454 29.15 10.79 -12.18
N LYS A 455 29.38 12.10 -12.03
CA LYS A 455 29.15 12.83 -10.77
C LYS A 455 27.66 13.14 -10.65
N GLU A 456 26.98 12.53 -9.70
CA GLU A 456 25.54 12.77 -9.45
C GLU A 456 25.33 14.16 -8.83
N PRO A 457 24.25 14.88 -9.21
CA PRO A 457 23.82 16.07 -8.49
C PRO A 457 23.43 15.69 -7.06
N ARG A 458 23.92 16.46 -6.07
CA ARG A 458 23.60 16.22 -4.67
C ARG A 458 22.19 16.71 -4.37
N MET A 459 21.33 15.83 -3.85
CA MET A 459 20.07 16.21 -3.24
C MET A 459 20.25 16.60 -1.77
N PRO A 460 19.38 17.46 -1.21
CA PRO A 460 19.34 17.76 0.21
C PRO A 460 19.05 16.52 1.07
N GLU A 461 19.31 16.63 2.38
CA GLU A 461 19.11 15.52 3.29
C GLU A 461 17.62 15.33 3.63
N ALA A 462 17.04 14.27 3.06
CA ALA A 462 15.62 13.97 3.20
C ALA A 462 15.15 13.76 4.65
N SER A 463 14.09 14.48 5.02
CA SER A 463 13.33 14.29 6.25
C SER A 463 11.85 14.12 5.93
N PHE A 464 11.36 12.91 6.18
CA PHE A 464 9.95 12.53 6.01
C PHE A 464 9.54 11.71 7.21
N SER A 465 8.26 11.80 7.57
CA SER A 465 7.65 10.90 8.52
C SER A 465 6.99 9.72 7.82
N VAL A 466 7.06 8.55 8.46
CA VAL A 466 6.54 7.29 7.93
C VAL A 466 5.36 6.82 8.78
N VAL A 467 4.28 6.43 8.12
CA VAL A 467 3.11 5.81 8.74
C VAL A 467 2.80 4.51 8.01
N THR A 468 2.69 3.42 8.75
CA THR A 468 2.22 2.14 8.23
C THR A 468 0.99 1.69 9.00
N VAL A 469 0.01 1.17 8.26
CA VAL A 469 -1.26 0.69 8.82
C VAL A 469 -1.65 -0.62 8.16
N ALA A 470 -2.11 -1.57 8.97
CA ALA A 470 -2.86 -2.74 8.52
C ALA A 470 -4.18 -2.79 9.30
N ASP A 471 -5.31 -2.83 8.59
CA ASP A 471 -6.63 -2.99 9.23
C ASP A 471 -7.13 -4.44 9.21
N ASN A 472 -8.28 -4.65 9.85
CA ASN A 472 -8.95 -5.94 9.96
C ASN A 472 -9.55 -6.45 8.64
N ASN A 473 -9.65 -5.60 7.61
CA ASN A 473 -10.13 -5.95 6.27
C ASN A 473 -8.99 -6.23 5.30
N ASP A 474 -7.76 -6.34 5.80
CA ASP A 474 -6.53 -6.47 5.02
C ASP A 474 -6.37 -5.34 3.98
N GLN A 475 -6.78 -4.13 4.36
CA GLN A 475 -6.30 -2.91 3.72
C GLN A 475 -4.99 -2.49 4.39
N TYR A 476 -3.99 -2.25 3.56
CA TYR A 476 -2.64 -1.89 3.95
C TYR A 476 -2.32 -0.51 3.41
N VAL A 477 -1.74 0.34 4.26
CA VAL A 477 -1.30 1.69 3.89
C VAL A 477 0.15 1.87 4.28
N SER A 478 0.97 2.29 3.32
CA SER A 478 2.31 2.84 3.54
C SER A 478 2.32 4.30 3.10
N LEU A 479 2.40 5.22 4.06
CA LEU A 479 2.44 6.66 3.85
C LEU A 479 3.83 7.19 4.21
N VAL A 480 4.43 7.96 3.30
CA VAL A 480 5.66 8.71 3.55
C VAL A 480 5.41 10.17 3.19
N SER A 481 5.51 11.07 4.16
CA SER A 481 5.15 12.48 3.98
C SER A 481 6.06 13.41 4.78
N GLY A 482 6.36 14.58 4.24
CA GLY A 482 7.28 15.51 4.91
C GLY A 482 7.40 16.87 4.26
N LEU A 483 8.33 17.67 4.78
CA LEU A 483 8.68 19.02 4.32
C LEU A 483 9.92 19.05 3.41
N ASN A 484 10.39 17.86 2.99
CA ASN A 484 11.63 17.60 2.26
C ASN A 484 12.89 17.60 3.15
N GLU A 485 13.19 18.69 3.86
CA GLU A 485 14.21 18.73 4.93
C GLU A 485 13.57 19.07 6.28
N ILE A 486 14.35 18.95 7.36
CA ILE A 486 13.89 19.40 8.69
C ILE A 486 13.64 20.91 8.67
N PHE A 487 12.44 21.30 9.09
CA PHE A 487 11.85 22.64 8.95
C PHE A 487 11.64 23.11 7.50
N GLY A 488 11.84 22.25 6.50
CA GLY A 488 11.66 22.57 5.08
C GLY A 488 12.42 23.83 4.67
N SER A 489 11.71 24.82 4.16
CA SER A 489 12.27 26.14 3.79
C SER A 489 12.68 27.01 4.98
N ARG A 490 12.40 26.59 6.23
CA ARG A 490 12.48 27.41 7.45
C ARG A 490 11.53 28.62 7.43
N ILE A 491 10.61 28.69 6.45
CA ILE A 491 9.55 29.70 6.39
C ILE A 491 8.30 29.15 7.05
N GLU A 492 7.73 29.96 7.95
CA GLU A 492 6.48 29.66 8.62
C GLU A 492 5.30 30.21 7.81
N HIS A 493 4.15 29.54 7.90
CA HIS A 493 2.87 30.12 7.50
C HIS A 493 2.72 31.50 8.17
N PRO A 494 2.14 32.53 7.51
CA PRO A 494 2.14 33.90 8.05
C PRO A 494 1.55 34.07 9.44
N ALA A 495 0.53 33.27 9.78
CA ALA A 495 -0.06 33.23 11.12
C ALA A 495 0.74 32.38 12.13
N GLY A 496 1.90 31.84 11.76
CA GLY A 496 2.70 30.94 12.60
C GLY A 496 2.04 29.58 12.85
N ALA A 497 1.32 29.04 11.85
CA ALA A 497 0.54 27.80 11.99
C ALA A 497 1.36 26.53 11.69
N TYR A 498 2.24 26.54 10.68
CA TYR A 498 3.05 25.39 10.26
C TYR A 498 4.26 25.85 9.44
N PHE A 499 5.24 24.97 9.19
CA PHE A 499 6.39 25.24 8.32
C PHE A 499 6.11 24.85 6.86
N LEU A 500 6.76 25.54 5.92
CA LEU A 500 6.62 25.34 4.49
C LEU A 500 7.78 24.48 3.96
N ASN A 501 7.49 23.58 3.02
CA ASN A 501 8.49 22.70 2.40
C ASN A 501 9.60 23.48 1.66
N ASN A 502 10.69 22.79 1.36
CA ASN A 502 11.70 23.22 0.40
C ASN A 502 11.87 22.24 -0.77
N ALA A 503 10.78 21.62 -1.24
CA ALA A 503 10.86 20.53 -2.21
C ALA A 503 11.49 20.96 -3.55
N ASN A 504 11.41 22.23 -3.95
CA ASN A 504 12.07 22.72 -5.16
C ASN A 504 13.60 22.58 -5.11
N ALA A 505 14.21 22.45 -3.92
CA ALA A 505 15.64 22.19 -3.76
C ALA A 505 16.08 20.84 -4.34
N ASN A 506 15.13 19.95 -4.66
CA ASN A 506 15.42 18.65 -5.27
C ASN A 506 15.47 18.70 -6.80
N PHE A 507 15.15 19.83 -7.45
CA PHE A 507 15.43 19.97 -8.89
C PHE A 507 16.93 20.13 -9.13
N PHE A 508 17.41 19.60 -10.26
CA PHE A 508 18.79 19.81 -10.64
C PHE A 508 18.94 21.15 -11.36
N PRO A 509 19.95 21.96 -10.98
CA PRO A 509 20.23 23.20 -11.69
C PRO A 509 20.78 22.88 -13.08
N ARG A 510 20.22 23.52 -14.11
CA ARG A 510 20.75 23.47 -15.47
C ARG A 510 21.82 24.53 -15.64
N VAL A 511 23.08 24.13 -15.80
CA VAL A 511 24.24 25.04 -15.98
C VAL A 511 24.76 24.93 -17.41
N ASP A 512 24.60 25.96 -18.25
CA ASP A 512 24.91 25.87 -19.70
C ASP A 512 26.28 26.48 -20.09
N ASN A 513 27.20 26.61 -19.13
CA ASN A 513 28.40 27.46 -19.25
C ASN A 513 29.61 26.79 -19.94
N ASP A 514 29.63 25.46 -20.08
CA ASP A 514 30.72 24.70 -20.72
C ASP A 514 30.20 23.43 -21.43
N THR A 515 30.87 23.02 -22.50
CA THR A 515 30.64 21.77 -23.25
C THR A 515 30.63 20.50 -22.41
N ASP A 516 31.52 20.37 -21.42
CA ASP A 516 31.57 19.19 -20.54
C ASP A 516 30.39 19.18 -19.54
N ILE A 517 29.95 20.36 -19.09
CA ILE A 517 28.78 20.50 -18.23
C ILE A 517 27.50 20.23 -19.02
N LYS A 518 27.43 20.63 -20.30
CA LYS A 518 26.29 20.29 -21.18
C LYS A 518 26.10 18.79 -21.33
N LYS A 519 27.18 18.02 -21.52
CA LYS A 519 27.11 16.54 -21.56
C LYS A 519 26.65 15.93 -20.24
N GLN A 520 26.97 16.55 -19.10
CA GLN A 520 26.45 16.12 -17.79
C GLN A 520 24.98 16.48 -17.61
N ASN A 521 24.55 17.66 -18.09
CA ASN A 521 23.17 18.09 -18.07
C ASN A 521 22.27 17.14 -18.86
N GLU A 522 22.70 16.69 -20.04
CA GLU A 522 21.97 15.71 -20.88
C GLU A 522 21.73 14.36 -20.19
N GLN A 523 22.47 14.04 -19.11
CA GLN A 523 22.29 12.79 -18.38
C GLN A 523 21.22 12.87 -17.28
N TYR A 524 20.90 14.08 -16.81
CA TYR A 524 20.03 14.33 -15.65
C TYR A 524 18.93 15.36 -15.93
N ASP A 525 18.74 15.71 -17.21
CA ASP A 525 17.79 16.72 -17.68
C ASP A 525 16.33 16.43 -17.30
N ALA A 526 15.99 15.15 -17.13
CA ALA A 526 14.67 14.71 -16.72
C ALA A 526 14.19 15.34 -15.40
N ASN A 527 15.10 15.73 -14.50
CA ASN A 527 14.79 16.42 -13.24
C ASN A 527 15.20 17.91 -13.25
N PHE A 528 15.28 18.53 -14.43
CA PHE A 528 15.29 20.00 -14.53
C PHE A 528 13.91 20.58 -14.25
N VAL A 529 13.92 21.81 -13.73
CA VAL A 529 12.72 22.56 -13.36
C VAL A 529 11.84 22.85 -14.57
N ALA A 530 10.53 22.69 -14.38
CA ALA A 530 9.50 23.22 -15.28
C ALA A 530 8.25 23.62 -14.47
N PRO A 531 7.46 24.61 -14.93
CA PRO A 531 6.22 25.03 -14.27
C PRO A 531 5.27 23.85 -14.01
N GLY A 532 4.85 23.66 -12.75
CA GLY A 532 3.94 22.57 -12.34
C GLY A 532 4.58 21.17 -12.26
N LYS A 533 5.86 21.02 -12.60
CA LYS A 533 6.61 19.76 -12.52
C LYS A 533 6.88 19.39 -11.07
N ARG A 534 6.95 18.09 -10.75
CA ARG A 534 7.25 17.59 -9.40
C ARG A 534 8.72 17.13 -9.32
N PRO A 535 9.50 17.63 -8.35
CA PRO A 535 10.90 17.25 -8.24
C PRO A 535 11.05 15.84 -7.63
N LEU A 536 12.18 15.19 -7.92
CA LEU A 536 12.56 13.91 -7.32
C LEU A 536 12.47 13.91 -5.78
N SER A 537 12.21 12.75 -5.20
CA SER A 537 12.15 12.54 -3.75
C SER A 537 12.67 11.15 -3.40
N THR A 538 13.50 11.03 -2.37
CA THR A 538 14.01 9.72 -1.90
C THR A 538 12.98 8.89 -1.13
N ALA A 539 11.82 9.47 -0.81
CA ALA A 539 10.74 8.80 -0.08
C ALA A 539 10.24 7.59 -0.84
N ALA A 540 10.12 6.44 -0.16
CA ALA A 540 9.77 5.16 -0.75
C ALA A 540 8.72 4.42 0.10
N PRO A 541 7.42 4.51 -0.25
CA PRO A 541 6.39 3.64 0.31
C PRO A 541 6.44 2.25 -0.35
N VAL A 542 6.35 1.18 0.43
CA VAL A 542 6.52 -0.20 -0.05
C VAL A 542 5.53 -1.17 0.62
N ILE A 543 5.02 -2.10 -0.18
CA ILE A 543 4.30 -3.27 0.30
C ILE A 543 4.89 -4.50 -0.38
N VAL A 544 5.26 -5.53 0.38
CA VAL A 544 5.76 -6.82 -0.12
C VAL A 544 4.73 -7.89 0.19
N LEU A 545 4.36 -8.68 -0.81
CA LEU A 545 3.32 -9.69 -0.75
C LEU A 545 3.89 -11.06 -1.14
N SER A 546 3.48 -12.12 -0.45
CA SER A 546 3.75 -13.50 -0.87
C SER A 546 3.03 -13.83 -2.18
N THR A 547 3.68 -14.56 -3.10
CA THR A 547 3.07 -14.92 -4.40
C THR A 547 2.31 -16.24 -4.40
N SER A 548 2.67 -17.17 -3.52
CA SER A 548 2.16 -18.55 -3.52
C SER A 548 1.04 -18.80 -2.52
N ASN A 549 0.94 -17.98 -1.48
CA ASN A 549 -0.04 -18.12 -0.42
C ASN A 549 -0.70 -16.77 -0.17
N VAL A 550 -2.02 -16.71 -0.36
CA VAL A 550 -2.84 -15.51 -0.07
C VAL A 550 -2.62 -15.08 1.39
N CYS A 551 -2.58 -16.02 2.33
CA CYS A 551 -2.33 -15.75 3.76
C CYS A 551 -0.83 -15.77 4.16
N GLY A 552 0.09 -15.76 3.20
CA GLY A 552 1.53 -15.69 3.51
C GLY A 552 1.98 -14.31 3.96
N ASP A 553 3.30 -14.13 4.12
CA ASP A 553 3.89 -12.86 4.56
C ASP A 553 3.42 -11.66 3.72
N ARG A 554 2.90 -10.65 4.40
CA ARG A 554 2.57 -9.33 3.86
C ARG A 554 3.27 -8.29 4.71
N LEU A 555 4.26 -7.62 4.14
CA LEU A 555 5.05 -6.60 4.83
C LEU A 555 4.70 -5.22 4.30
N ILE A 556 4.29 -4.33 5.19
CA ILE A 556 3.98 -2.92 4.94
C ILE A 556 5.12 -2.10 5.51
N THR A 557 5.84 -1.32 4.69
CA THR A 557 6.96 -0.49 5.15
C THR A 557 7.11 0.78 4.33
N GLY A 558 7.74 1.80 4.90
CA GLY A 558 8.12 2.99 4.16
C GLY A 558 9.36 3.63 4.74
N GLY A 559 10.16 4.28 3.90
CA GLY A 559 11.36 5.00 4.35
C GLY A 559 11.41 6.42 3.81
N ALA A 560 11.91 7.34 4.64
CA ALA A 560 12.27 8.68 4.17
C ALA A 560 13.37 8.65 3.08
N LYS A 561 14.19 7.59 3.08
CA LYS A 561 15.13 7.24 2.01
C LYS A 561 14.92 5.79 1.60
N PHE A 562 15.00 5.51 0.30
CA PHE A 562 14.87 4.15 -0.22
C PHE A 562 16.01 3.22 0.26
N ASP A 563 17.20 3.75 0.56
CA ASP A 563 18.32 3.00 1.15
C ASP A 563 17.90 2.23 2.42
N LEU A 564 17.08 2.86 3.27
CA LEU A 564 16.57 2.25 4.49
C LEU A 564 15.66 1.07 4.20
N VAL A 565 14.76 1.25 3.22
CA VAL A 565 13.83 0.20 2.80
C VAL A 565 14.60 -1.00 2.27
N VAL A 566 15.60 -0.78 1.40
CA VAL A 566 16.44 -1.85 0.86
C VAL A 566 17.13 -2.63 1.97
N GLN A 567 17.80 -1.95 2.89
CA GLN A 567 18.51 -2.61 3.99
C GLN A 567 17.58 -3.42 4.91
N VAL A 568 16.43 -2.86 5.31
CA VAL A 568 15.46 -3.57 6.16
C VAL A 568 14.91 -4.81 5.45
N LEU A 569 14.56 -4.70 4.17
CA LEU A 569 14.02 -5.84 3.40
C LEU A 569 15.07 -6.92 3.13
N VAL A 570 16.32 -6.54 2.87
CA VAL A 570 17.43 -7.49 2.68
C VAL A 570 17.74 -8.22 3.98
N ASN A 571 17.87 -7.48 5.09
CA ASN A 571 18.13 -8.08 6.40
C ASN A 571 17.04 -9.10 6.76
N HIS A 572 15.77 -8.73 6.57
CA HIS A 572 14.64 -9.57 6.93
C HIS A 572 14.46 -10.77 5.97
N PHE A 573 14.28 -10.51 4.67
CA PHE A 573 13.88 -11.55 3.73
C PHE A 573 15.03 -12.37 3.14
N MET A 574 16.25 -11.83 3.09
CA MET A 574 17.40 -12.51 2.46
C MET A 574 18.42 -13.00 3.49
N LEU A 575 18.68 -12.19 4.52
CA LEU A 575 19.68 -12.52 5.55
C LEU A 575 19.07 -13.17 6.80
N GLY A 576 17.77 -13.48 6.78
CA GLY A 576 17.09 -14.29 7.81
C GLY A 576 16.96 -13.59 9.16
N ARG A 577 17.01 -12.26 9.20
CA ARG A 577 16.94 -11.49 10.43
C ARG A 577 15.50 -11.19 10.83
N ASP A 578 15.25 -11.12 12.12
CA ASP A 578 13.97 -10.67 12.65
C ASP A 578 13.63 -9.25 12.16
N LEU A 579 12.35 -8.94 11.94
CA LEU A 579 11.94 -7.63 11.44
C LEU A 579 12.28 -6.50 12.43
N SER A 580 12.06 -6.73 13.73
CA SER A 580 12.33 -5.73 14.77
C SER A 580 13.83 -5.41 14.82
N GLU A 581 14.66 -6.45 14.76
CA GLU A 581 16.12 -6.30 14.70
C GLU A 581 16.58 -5.62 13.40
N SER A 582 16.00 -5.99 12.26
CA SER A 582 16.32 -5.40 10.95
C SER A 582 16.08 -3.89 10.92
N VAL A 583 15.02 -3.40 11.58
CA VAL A 583 14.79 -1.96 11.75
C VAL A 583 15.85 -1.35 12.68
N LYS A 584 16.27 -2.02 13.75
CA LYS A 584 17.20 -1.45 14.74
C LYS A 584 18.67 -1.51 14.33
N ASP A 585 19.02 -2.31 13.34
CA ASP A 585 20.40 -2.51 12.89
C ASP A 585 21.12 -1.24 12.47
N GLU A 586 22.44 -1.37 12.41
CA GLU A 586 23.32 -0.37 11.81
C GLU A 586 22.96 -0.16 10.33
N ARG A 587 23.01 1.09 9.89
CA ARG A 587 22.58 1.50 8.55
C ARG A 587 23.64 2.31 7.86
N LEU A 588 23.71 2.13 6.56
CA LEU A 588 24.50 2.93 5.64
C LEU A 588 23.60 3.74 4.72
N HIS A 589 23.99 4.98 4.43
CA HIS A 589 23.30 5.88 3.52
C HIS A 589 24.20 6.18 2.35
N THR A 590 23.79 5.84 1.13
CA THR A 590 24.58 6.16 -0.06
C THR A 590 24.39 7.64 -0.38
N ILE A 591 25.51 8.36 -0.55
CA ILE A 591 25.52 9.79 -0.90
C ILE A 591 25.99 10.00 -2.33
N MET A 592 26.96 9.19 -2.74
CA MET A 592 27.49 9.12 -4.10
C MET A 592 28.14 7.75 -4.29
N ALA A 593 28.54 7.42 -5.51
CA ALA A 593 28.95 6.07 -5.87
C ALA A 593 30.21 5.48 -5.17
N SER A 594 30.88 6.19 -4.27
CA SER A 594 31.90 5.58 -3.40
C SER A 594 31.80 6.03 -1.96
N ILE A 595 30.80 6.85 -1.62
CA ILE A 595 30.65 7.42 -0.29
C ILE A 595 29.33 6.98 0.30
N ALA A 596 29.43 6.28 1.42
CA ALA A 596 28.33 6.00 2.30
C ALA A 596 28.49 6.75 3.62
N MET A 597 27.39 6.92 4.35
CA MET A 597 27.40 7.47 5.70
C MET A 597 26.78 6.50 6.70
N SER A 598 27.39 6.35 7.87
CA SER A 598 26.98 5.44 8.94
C SER A 598 26.38 6.17 10.13
N GLU A 599 25.34 5.62 10.75
CA GLU A 599 24.64 6.21 11.89
C GLU A 599 25.35 5.95 13.24
N ASP A 600 26.63 6.28 13.32
CA ASP A 600 27.50 5.80 14.39
C ASP A 600 27.12 6.29 15.79
N ASN A 601 26.37 7.40 15.90
CA ASN A 601 25.90 7.91 17.19
C ASN A 601 24.69 7.15 17.76
N TYR A 602 24.02 6.32 16.96
CA TYR A 602 22.94 5.44 17.44
C TYR A 602 23.46 4.02 17.67
N LYS A 603 24.00 3.40 16.63
CA LYS A 603 24.63 2.07 16.69
C LYS A 603 25.89 2.12 15.82
N PRO A 604 27.09 2.09 16.42
CA PRO A 604 28.35 2.18 15.67
C PRO A 604 28.45 1.11 14.58
N PHE A 605 28.78 1.53 13.35
CA PHE A 605 29.06 0.59 12.29
C PHE A 605 30.38 -0.13 12.56
N ASN A 606 30.40 -1.45 12.36
CA ASN A 606 31.53 -2.30 12.74
C ASN A 606 32.84 -1.87 12.04
N GLU A 607 33.87 -1.55 12.81
CA GLU A 607 35.16 -1.07 12.28
C GLU A 607 35.94 -2.10 11.44
N TYR A 608 35.78 -3.40 11.74
CA TYR A 608 36.33 -4.45 10.88
C TYR A 608 35.69 -4.40 9.49
N LEU A 609 34.36 -4.29 9.42
CA LEU A 609 33.62 -4.15 8.16
C LEU A 609 34.01 -2.85 7.44
N ARG A 610 34.05 -1.71 8.15
CA ARG A 610 34.47 -0.42 7.59
C ARG A 610 35.84 -0.51 6.90
N ARG A 611 36.82 -1.13 7.56
CA ARG A 611 38.17 -1.32 7.00
C ARG A 611 38.18 -2.26 5.80
N LYS A 612 37.43 -3.37 5.85
CA LYS A 612 37.37 -4.33 4.73
C LYS A 612 36.66 -3.75 3.52
N LEU A 613 35.57 -3.01 3.72
CA LEU A 613 34.86 -2.30 2.65
C LEU A 613 35.72 -1.19 2.04
N LYS A 614 36.57 -0.52 2.84
CA LYS A 614 37.57 0.43 2.34
C LYS A 614 38.57 -0.20 1.38
N ASN A 615 38.99 -1.44 1.62
CA ASN A 615 39.85 -2.17 0.68
C ASN A 615 39.13 -2.48 -0.65
N LEU A 616 37.80 -2.55 -0.63
CA LEU A 616 36.94 -2.64 -1.82
C LEU A 616 36.53 -1.27 -2.36
N THR A 617 37.25 -0.20 -1.99
CA THR A 617 37.07 1.21 -2.39
C THR A 617 35.85 1.97 -1.87
N HIS A 618 35.09 1.39 -0.93
CA HIS A 618 34.01 2.10 -0.22
C HIS A 618 34.53 3.05 0.86
N GLN A 619 34.09 4.31 0.84
CA GLN A 619 34.39 5.28 1.89
C GLN A 619 33.15 5.46 2.77
N ILE A 620 33.27 5.21 4.07
CA ILE A 620 32.15 5.29 5.00
C ILE A 620 32.46 6.32 6.09
N PHE A 621 31.66 7.38 6.15
CA PHE A 621 31.82 8.46 7.13
C PHE A 621 30.65 8.51 8.14
N PRO A 622 30.84 9.04 9.35
CA PRO A 622 29.72 9.20 10.28
C PRO A 622 28.68 10.21 9.77
N LEU A 623 27.41 9.82 9.75
CA LEU A 623 26.26 10.70 9.57
C LEU A 623 25.94 11.39 10.90
N LYS A 624 25.65 12.69 10.84
CA LYS A 624 25.21 13.44 12.02
C LYS A 624 23.69 13.25 12.22
N PRO A 625 23.22 13.11 13.47
CA PRO A 625 21.79 13.10 13.74
C PRO A 625 21.17 14.47 13.44
N PRO A 626 19.84 14.53 13.24
CA PRO A 626 18.89 13.42 13.35
C PRO A 626 18.90 12.47 12.15
N TYR A 627 18.52 11.21 12.38
CA TYR A 627 18.52 10.16 11.36
C TYR A 627 17.12 9.98 10.76
N PRO A 628 17.02 9.65 9.45
CA PRO A 628 15.75 9.34 8.81
C PRO A 628 15.09 8.08 9.38
N SER A 629 13.75 8.08 9.43
CA SER A 629 12.95 6.98 10.01
C SER A 629 12.46 5.97 8.95
N ILE A 630 12.16 4.76 9.43
CA ILE A 630 11.46 3.68 8.73
C ILE A 630 10.56 2.91 9.70
N ASN A 631 9.30 2.71 9.34
CA ASN A 631 8.33 1.97 10.16
C ASN A 631 7.81 0.78 9.36
N ALA A 632 7.58 -0.35 10.04
CA ALA A 632 7.19 -1.59 9.38
C ALA A 632 6.13 -2.38 10.17
N ILE A 633 5.26 -3.06 9.42
CA ILE A 633 4.31 -4.07 9.91
C ILE A 633 4.50 -5.30 9.05
N LEU A 634 4.68 -6.47 9.66
CA LEU A 634 4.62 -7.78 9.02
C LEU A 634 3.36 -8.48 9.48
N LYS A 635 2.58 -8.98 8.52
CA LYS A 635 1.46 -9.88 8.75
C LYS A 635 1.78 -11.25 8.16
N ASP A 636 1.83 -12.29 8.99
CA ASP A 636 1.96 -13.69 8.58
C ASP A 636 0.77 -14.49 9.14
N GLY A 637 -0.05 -15.08 8.25
CA GLY A 637 -1.39 -15.54 8.64
C GLY A 637 -2.19 -14.40 9.27
N ASP A 638 -2.62 -14.55 10.52
CA ASP A 638 -3.27 -13.49 11.29
C ASP A 638 -2.38 -12.86 12.37
N VAL A 639 -1.11 -13.26 12.43
CA VAL A 639 -0.13 -12.71 13.36
C VAL A 639 0.42 -11.40 12.81
N LEU A 640 0.36 -10.34 13.60
CA LEU A 640 0.92 -9.02 13.30
C LEU A 640 2.16 -8.76 14.15
N THR A 641 3.26 -8.42 13.49
CA THR A 641 4.48 -7.91 14.11
C THR A 641 4.72 -6.49 13.63
N ALA A 642 4.68 -5.52 14.54
CA ALA A 642 4.81 -4.12 14.22
C ALA A 642 6.06 -3.52 14.90
N GLN A 643 6.84 -2.73 14.15
CA GLN A 643 8.07 -2.11 14.64
C GLN A 643 8.18 -0.65 14.19
N ALA A 644 8.26 0.26 15.17
CA ALA A 644 8.58 1.65 14.95
C ALA A 644 10.10 1.90 15.00
N ASP A 645 10.61 2.87 14.25
CA ASP A 645 12.03 3.26 14.35
C ASP A 645 12.31 3.96 15.69
N PRO A 646 13.20 3.43 16.55
CA PRO A 646 13.60 4.12 17.77
C PRO A 646 14.31 5.46 17.51
N ARG A 647 14.91 5.65 16.34
CA ARG A 647 15.62 6.90 15.99
C ARG A 647 14.67 8.08 15.76
N GLY A 648 13.46 7.80 15.26
CA GLY A 648 12.41 8.80 15.06
C GLY A 648 11.63 9.13 16.33
N GLY A 649 11.84 8.37 17.43
CA GLY A 649 10.99 8.42 18.62
C GLY A 649 9.60 7.81 18.38
N GLY A 650 9.50 6.90 17.40
CA GLY A 650 8.25 6.28 16.97
C GLY A 650 7.60 5.35 17.99
N GLY A 651 6.34 5.00 17.75
CA GLY A 651 5.57 4.09 18.59
C GLY A 651 4.67 3.16 17.81
N VAL A 652 4.36 2.01 18.42
CA VAL A 652 3.48 0.98 17.88
C VAL A 652 2.16 1.01 18.65
N SER A 653 1.04 0.76 17.97
CA SER A 653 -0.26 0.59 18.61
C SER A 653 -1.09 -0.46 17.86
N ASP A 654 -1.26 -1.60 18.51
CA ASP A 654 -1.99 -2.74 17.97
C ASP A 654 -3.42 -2.76 18.52
N TYR A 655 -4.40 -3.07 17.68
CA TYR A 655 -5.81 -3.25 18.00
C TYR A 655 -6.15 -4.73 17.98
#